data_AF-A0A9D1B431-F1
#
_entry.id   AF-A0A9D1B431-F1
#
_cell.length_a   1.000
_cell.length_b   1.000
_cell.length_c   1.000
_cell.angle_alpha   90.00
_cell.angle_beta   90.00
_cell.angle_gamma   90.00
#
_symmetry.space_group_name_H-M   'P 1'
#
loop_
_entity.id
_entity.type
_entity.pdbx_description
1 polymer ?
#
loop_
_entity_poly.entity_id
_entity_poly.type
_entity_poly.pdbx_seq_one_letter_code
_entity_poly.pdbx_strand_id
1 'polypeptide(L)'
;MTDGVAGGDWHTQPVSTVAAALRADPARGLDAADAARRLAEQGPNVLQVARRERWYQVLARQFVDVLIAILLIAAAIAFAIGETGDAVTILAIVVLNGLLGFVQEWKAEKAMAALQRMLSPRCTVLRDGSEQVIDASQLVPGDLVLLEIGDRVPADLRLVEAVNLKADESALTGESVSVHKDVEPVAADTPLAGRRCMVWMGTSITNGRGRGLVVATGMDTEFGHIARLTQSVGEETTPLQHKLAVLGRQLGLFSVAISVVVAVTGWLLGKPLLEMFLTGVSLAVAVVPEGLPAVVTITLALGIRAMVRRRALLRRLQAAETLGAATVICTDKTGTLTQNEMTVRRIWLPAGEIQVTGSGYDPAGHFEVDGNRIDYRRRPDLLALLETGLRCNHARVNRDEDGWHQVGEPTEAALVVAAYKAWLSPDAEAHTVTEFSFNSLRKRMTVIEHRPEGRVAFVKGAPEVILERSTRILADGVERELSDADRAAFTRAYTAMAGSGLRTLALARRTLPADIRLDEEAVENELTLLGVVGIIDPPRPEVPRAVELARSAGIRPLMITGDAAATALAIARRIGLRVDRAITGRELDTLDDDALKQALAGHVLFARTTPANKLRIVTLLQELGEVVAMTGDGVNDAPALKKADIGIAMGLRGTDVAKGAADMVLTDDNFASIIGAVEEGRRQ
;
A
#
# COMPACT_ATOMS: atom_id res chain seq x y z
N MET A 1 43.37 -11.43 -4.07
CA MET A 1 42.84 -10.12 -3.66
C MET A 1 41.67 -9.77 -4.59
N THR A 2 40.58 -10.49 -4.41
CA THR A 2 39.27 -10.26 -5.03
C THR A 2 38.26 -10.66 -3.97
N ASP A 3 38.27 -9.93 -2.87
CA ASP A 3 37.23 -10.07 -1.85
C ASP A 3 36.03 -9.26 -2.35
N GLY A 4 34.94 -10.00 -2.56
CA GLY A 4 33.72 -9.53 -3.17
C GLY A 4 33.09 -8.41 -2.36
N VAL A 5 32.69 -7.36 -3.07
CA VAL A 5 31.61 -6.48 -2.63
C VAL A 5 30.36 -7.36 -2.61
N ALA A 6 30.07 -7.97 -1.47
CA ALA A 6 28.81 -8.65 -1.22
C ALA A 6 27.68 -7.61 -1.36
N GLY A 7 26.73 -7.90 -2.25
CA GLY A 7 25.65 -6.99 -2.61
C GLY A 7 24.75 -6.63 -1.42
N GLY A 8 24.40 -5.35 -1.32
CA GLY A 8 23.40 -4.82 -0.39
C GLY A 8 23.63 -3.35 -0.01
N ASP A 9 24.89 -2.95 0.15
CA ASP A 9 25.23 -1.67 0.79
C ASP A 9 25.70 -0.58 -0.19
N TRP A 10 25.16 -0.56 -1.41
CA TRP A 10 25.47 0.46 -2.43
C TRP A 10 25.23 1.90 -1.92
N HIS A 11 24.29 2.06 -0.98
CA HIS A 11 23.93 3.33 -0.37
C HIS A 11 25.02 3.90 0.57
N THR A 12 25.91 3.04 1.07
CA THR A 12 27.02 3.44 1.98
C THR A 12 28.25 3.92 1.23
N GLN A 13 28.29 3.71 -0.09
CA GLN A 13 29.49 3.94 -0.89
C GLN A 13 29.39 5.24 -1.71
N PRO A 14 30.52 5.95 -1.90
CA PRO A 14 30.64 7.04 -2.86
C PRO A 14 30.40 6.54 -4.29
N VAL A 15 29.90 7.43 -5.15
CA VAL A 15 29.58 7.12 -6.56
C VAL A 15 30.79 6.57 -7.32
N SER A 16 32.00 7.08 -7.06
CA SER A 16 33.24 6.62 -7.70
C SER A 16 33.54 5.14 -7.41
N THR A 17 33.32 4.69 -6.17
CA THR A 17 33.51 3.29 -5.76
C THR A 17 32.48 2.38 -6.42
N VAL A 18 31.22 2.81 -6.46
CA VAL A 18 30.14 2.05 -7.11
C VAL A 18 30.38 1.93 -8.62
N ALA A 19 30.75 3.02 -9.29
CA ALA A 19 31.08 3.02 -10.71
C ALA A 19 32.26 2.09 -11.04
N ALA A 20 33.31 2.10 -10.20
CA ALA A 20 34.45 1.20 -10.35
C ALA A 20 34.06 -0.28 -10.15
N ALA A 21 33.22 -0.58 -9.15
CA ALA A 21 32.73 -1.93 -8.89
C ALA A 21 31.88 -2.46 -10.06
N LEU A 22 31.02 -1.61 -10.63
CA LEU A 22 30.17 -1.94 -11.78
C LEU A 22 30.92 -1.85 -13.13
N ARG A 23 32.17 -1.38 -13.14
CA ARG A 23 32.97 -1.09 -14.35
C ARG A 23 32.16 -0.24 -15.34
N ALA A 24 31.56 0.84 -14.86
CA ALA A 24 30.73 1.75 -15.64
C ALA A 24 31.30 3.17 -15.61
N ASP A 25 31.14 3.91 -16.71
CA ASP A 25 31.52 5.32 -16.79
C ASP A 25 30.31 6.20 -16.35
N PRO A 26 30.41 6.96 -15.25
CA PRO A 26 29.31 7.79 -14.76
C PRO A 26 29.00 9.01 -15.68
N ALA A 27 29.87 9.32 -16.64
CA ALA A 27 29.67 10.40 -17.60
C ALA A 27 29.22 9.92 -18.99
N ARG A 28 29.68 8.74 -19.45
CA ARG A 28 29.38 8.21 -20.79
C ARG A 28 28.45 7.00 -20.80
N GLY A 29 28.21 6.37 -19.64
CA GLY A 29 27.44 5.14 -19.54
C GLY A 29 28.22 3.91 -20.02
N LEU A 30 27.52 2.81 -20.27
CA LEU A 30 28.13 1.57 -20.79
C LEU A 30 28.26 1.59 -22.31
N ASP A 31 29.24 0.86 -22.83
CA ASP A 31 29.30 0.56 -24.26
C ASP A 31 28.19 -0.43 -24.64
N ALA A 32 27.54 -0.25 -25.80
CA ALA A 32 26.41 -1.11 -26.20
C ALA A 32 26.77 -2.61 -26.28
N ALA A 33 28.01 -2.93 -26.68
CA ALA A 33 28.51 -4.30 -26.72
C ALA A 33 28.66 -4.91 -25.31
N ASP A 34 29.09 -4.11 -24.32
CA ASP A 34 29.20 -4.57 -22.94
C ASP A 34 27.82 -4.79 -22.32
N ALA A 35 26.88 -3.89 -22.58
CA ALA A 35 25.50 -4.03 -22.15
C ALA A 35 24.84 -5.30 -22.73
N ALA A 36 25.04 -5.58 -24.02
CA ALA A 36 24.52 -6.80 -24.66
C ALA A 36 25.13 -8.08 -24.07
N ARG A 37 26.44 -8.08 -23.75
CA ARG A 37 27.11 -9.21 -23.08
C ARG A 37 26.53 -9.45 -21.69
N ARG A 38 26.40 -8.40 -20.87
CA ARG A 38 25.82 -8.49 -19.52
C ARG A 38 24.38 -9.00 -19.56
N LEU A 39 23.59 -8.58 -20.54
CA LEU A 39 22.20 -9.00 -20.71
C LEU A 39 22.12 -10.51 -21.00
N ALA A 40 23.05 -11.04 -21.80
CA ALA A 40 23.14 -12.47 -22.09
C ALA A 40 23.58 -13.30 -20.87
N GLU A 41 24.45 -12.75 -20.02
CA GLU A 41 24.97 -13.43 -18.83
C GLU A 41 24.00 -13.39 -17.63
N GLN A 42 23.38 -12.24 -17.38
CA GLN A 42 22.58 -11.97 -16.17
C GLN A 42 21.08 -12.12 -16.43
N GLY A 43 20.66 -12.11 -17.69
CA GLY A 43 19.26 -12.17 -18.08
C GLY A 43 18.57 -10.79 -18.07
N PRO A 44 17.31 -10.74 -18.52
CA PRO A 44 16.57 -9.50 -18.66
C PRO A 44 16.10 -8.94 -17.32
N ASN A 45 15.96 -7.62 -17.24
CA ASN A 45 15.38 -6.91 -16.11
C ASN A 45 13.85 -7.12 -16.06
N VAL A 46 13.43 -8.31 -15.63
CA VAL A 46 12.03 -8.72 -15.53
C VAL A 46 11.82 -9.50 -14.25
N LEU A 47 10.74 -9.21 -13.53
CA LEU A 47 10.31 -10.03 -12.40
C LEU A 47 9.92 -11.41 -12.90
N GLN A 48 10.55 -12.45 -12.35
CA GLN A 48 10.18 -13.82 -12.70
C GLN A 48 8.74 -14.07 -12.25
N VAL A 49 7.88 -14.52 -13.15
CA VAL A 49 6.53 -14.99 -12.77
C VAL A 49 6.65 -16.44 -12.31
N ALA A 50 5.94 -16.84 -11.25
CA ALA A 50 5.88 -18.22 -10.79
C ALA A 50 5.64 -19.18 -11.97
N ARG A 51 6.33 -20.33 -11.96
CA ARG A 51 6.39 -21.27 -13.09
C ARG A 51 5.01 -21.48 -13.70
N ARG A 52 4.89 -21.18 -15.01
CA ARG A 52 3.71 -21.55 -15.81
C ARG A 52 3.40 -23.02 -15.60
N GLU A 53 2.19 -23.30 -15.11
CA GLU A 53 1.68 -24.65 -15.09
C GLU A 53 1.60 -25.17 -16.53
N ARG A 54 2.06 -26.40 -16.73
CA ARG A 54 2.02 -27.02 -18.05
C ARG A 54 0.64 -27.64 -18.24
N TRP A 55 0.11 -27.58 -19.46
CA TRP A 55 -1.25 -28.08 -19.79
C TRP A 55 -1.54 -29.50 -19.27
N TYR A 56 -0.55 -30.39 -19.26
CA TYR A 56 -0.71 -31.76 -18.78
C TYR A 56 -0.80 -31.85 -17.25
N GLN A 57 -0.27 -30.88 -16.50
CA GLN A 57 -0.40 -30.81 -15.04
C GLN A 57 -1.81 -30.37 -14.65
N VAL A 58 -2.36 -29.41 -15.40
CA VAL A 58 -3.75 -28.97 -15.29
C VAL A 58 -4.69 -30.13 -15.60
N LEU A 59 -4.45 -30.85 -16.70
CA LEU A 59 -5.24 -32.03 -17.07
C LEU A 59 -5.16 -33.16 -16.04
N ALA A 60 -3.96 -33.50 -15.55
CA ALA A 60 -3.78 -34.60 -14.60
C ALA A 60 -4.51 -34.34 -13.27
N ARG A 61 -4.51 -33.10 -12.79
CA ARG A 61 -5.20 -32.71 -11.55
C ARG A 61 -6.70 -32.99 -11.57
N GLN A 62 -7.33 -32.93 -12.74
CA GLN A 62 -8.75 -33.25 -12.92
C GLN A 62 -9.09 -34.72 -12.62
N PHE A 63 -8.11 -35.61 -12.47
CA PHE A 63 -8.31 -37.05 -12.20
C PHE A 63 -7.76 -37.52 -10.84
N VAL A 64 -7.24 -36.62 -9.99
CA VAL A 64 -6.61 -36.97 -8.70
C VAL A 64 -7.61 -36.98 -7.53
N ASP A 65 -8.86 -36.57 -7.75
CA ASP A 65 -9.88 -36.56 -6.70
C ASP A 65 -10.25 -37.98 -6.22
N VAL A 66 -10.49 -38.13 -4.92
CA VAL A 66 -10.80 -39.43 -4.27
C VAL A 66 -12.06 -40.07 -4.88
N LEU A 67 -13.07 -39.28 -5.24
CA LEU A 67 -14.31 -39.80 -5.82
C LEU A 67 -14.06 -40.30 -7.25
N ILE A 68 -13.27 -39.57 -8.03
CA ILE A 68 -12.86 -40.00 -9.38
C ILE A 68 -12.02 -41.26 -9.30
N ALA A 69 -11.11 -41.37 -8.32
CA ALA A 69 -10.34 -42.59 -8.09
C ALA A 69 -11.24 -43.80 -7.78
N ILE A 70 -12.28 -43.63 -6.95
CA ILE A 70 -13.27 -44.69 -6.67
C ILE A 70 -14.03 -45.08 -7.95
N LEU A 71 -14.45 -44.11 -8.76
CA LEU A 71 -15.13 -44.35 -10.04
C LEU A 71 -14.23 -45.08 -11.05
N LEU A 72 -12.94 -44.73 -11.11
CA LEU A 72 -11.96 -45.40 -11.97
C LEU A 72 -11.72 -46.86 -11.52
N ILE A 73 -11.65 -47.11 -10.21
CA ILE A 73 -11.56 -48.48 -9.66
C ILE A 73 -12.82 -49.27 -10.00
N ALA A 74 -14.01 -48.68 -9.82
CA ALA A 74 -15.29 -49.30 -10.17
C ALA A 74 -15.38 -49.66 -11.66
N ALA A 75 -15.00 -48.73 -12.55
CA ALA A 75 -14.97 -48.97 -13.99
C ALA A 75 -13.98 -50.08 -14.38
N ALA A 76 -12.80 -50.13 -13.75
CA ALA A 76 -11.81 -51.18 -13.99
C ALA A 76 -12.31 -52.56 -13.58
N ILE A 77 -13.01 -52.65 -12.43
CA ILE A 77 -13.58 -53.92 -11.97
C ILE A 77 -14.76 -54.36 -12.85
N ALA A 78 -15.67 -53.46 -13.22
CA ALA A 78 -16.76 -53.74 -14.15
C ALA A 78 -16.23 -54.25 -15.51
N PHE A 79 -15.16 -53.64 -16.02
CA PHE A 79 -14.50 -54.08 -17.25
C PHE A 79 -13.89 -55.48 -17.13
N ALA A 80 -13.19 -55.77 -16.02
CA ALA A 80 -12.58 -57.08 -15.78
C ALA A 80 -13.61 -58.23 -15.70
N ILE A 81 -14.85 -57.90 -15.38
CA ILE A 81 -15.97 -58.84 -15.20
C ILE A 81 -16.72 -59.09 -16.53
N GLY A 82 -16.53 -58.25 -17.55
CA GLY A 82 -17.24 -58.33 -18.83
C GLY A 82 -18.50 -57.45 -18.92
N GLU A 83 -18.81 -56.68 -17.87
CA GLU A 83 -19.87 -55.66 -17.80
C GLU A 83 -19.44 -54.38 -18.53
N THR A 84 -19.23 -54.51 -19.85
CA THR A 84 -18.66 -53.44 -20.68
C THR A 84 -19.56 -52.20 -20.77
N GLY A 85 -20.89 -52.35 -20.65
CA GLY A 85 -21.84 -51.23 -20.70
C GLY A 85 -21.69 -50.27 -19.52
N ASP A 86 -21.65 -50.80 -18.30
CA ASP A 86 -21.49 -50.00 -17.08
C ASP A 86 -20.10 -49.36 -17.00
N ALA A 87 -19.06 -50.13 -17.35
CA ALA A 87 -17.69 -49.63 -17.38
C ALA A 87 -17.52 -48.45 -18.36
N VAL A 88 -18.09 -48.56 -19.56
CA VAL A 88 -18.04 -47.48 -20.57
C VAL A 88 -18.82 -46.26 -20.10
N THR A 89 -19.97 -46.44 -19.46
CA THR A 89 -20.79 -45.34 -18.94
C THR A 89 -20.06 -44.55 -17.86
N ILE A 90 -19.48 -45.24 -16.88
CA ILE A 90 -18.69 -44.61 -15.80
C ILE A 90 -17.48 -43.88 -16.39
N LEU A 91 -16.76 -44.52 -17.31
CA LEU A 91 -15.60 -43.92 -17.95
C LEU A 91 -15.97 -42.68 -18.77
N ALA A 92 -17.09 -42.70 -19.49
CA ALA A 92 -17.59 -41.56 -20.25
C ALA A 92 -17.90 -40.36 -19.35
N ILE A 93 -18.52 -40.59 -18.19
CA ILE A 93 -18.82 -39.54 -17.20
C ILE A 93 -17.52 -38.92 -16.67
N VAL A 94 -16.56 -39.75 -16.24
CA VAL A 94 -15.26 -39.28 -15.71
C VAL A 94 -14.49 -38.46 -16.76
N VAL A 95 -14.43 -38.95 -18.00
CA VAL A 95 -13.74 -38.27 -19.09
C VAL A 95 -14.42 -36.95 -19.44
N LEU A 96 -15.75 -36.94 -19.54
CA LEU A 96 -16.52 -35.72 -19.85
C LEU A 96 -16.29 -34.66 -18.77
N ASN A 97 -16.36 -35.04 -17.49
CA ASN A 97 -16.15 -34.11 -16.38
C ASN A 97 -14.72 -33.55 -16.37
N GLY A 98 -13.71 -34.41 -16.55
CA GLY A 98 -12.30 -33.99 -16.59
C GLY A 98 -11.98 -33.05 -17.78
N LEU A 99 -12.55 -33.32 -18.95
CA LEU A 99 -12.43 -32.44 -20.13
C LEU A 99 -13.09 -31.08 -19.90
N LEU A 100 -14.28 -31.07 -19.29
CA LEU A 100 -15.03 -29.85 -19.03
C LEU A 100 -14.28 -28.98 -18.01
N GLY A 101 -13.74 -29.57 -16.94
CA GLY A 101 -12.88 -28.91 -15.97
C GLY A 101 -11.60 -28.35 -16.61
N PHE A 102 -10.89 -29.15 -17.42
CA PHE A 102 -9.68 -28.71 -18.13
C PHE A 102 -9.94 -27.52 -19.06
N VAL A 103 -11.01 -27.55 -19.86
CA VAL A 103 -11.32 -26.46 -20.79
C VAL A 103 -11.66 -25.17 -20.06
N GLN A 104 -12.40 -25.25 -18.95
CA GLN A 104 -12.76 -24.10 -18.12
C GLN A 104 -11.51 -23.46 -17.49
N GLU A 105 -10.64 -24.27 -16.89
CA GLU A 105 -9.43 -23.82 -16.22
C GLU A 105 -8.40 -23.24 -17.21
N TRP A 106 -8.15 -23.95 -18.32
CA TRP A 106 -7.18 -23.53 -19.33
C TRP A 106 -7.55 -22.23 -20.04
N LYS A 107 -8.85 -22.00 -20.27
CA LYS A 107 -9.33 -20.77 -20.91
C LYS A 107 -9.14 -19.54 -20.01
N ALA A 108 -9.32 -19.71 -18.69
CA ALA A 108 -9.12 -18.64 -17.72
C ALA A 108 -7.64 -18.24 -17.63
N GLU A 109 -6.72 -19.21 -17.51
CA GLU A 109 -5.27 -18.93 -17.45
C GLU A 109 -4.76 -18.21 -18.70
N LYS A 110 -5.18 -18.66 -19.89
CA LYS A 110 -4.68 -18.11 -21.17
C LYS A 110 -5.16 -16.67 -21.40
N ALA A 111 -6.36 -16.33 -20.94
CA ALA A 111 -6.88 -14.96 -21.01
C ALA A 111 -6.08 -14.01 -20.10
N MET A 112 -5.73 -14.44 -18.90
CA MET A 112 -4.90 -13.63 -17.98
C MET A 112 -3.47 -13.44 -18.49
N ALA A 113 -2.86 -14.49 -19.06
CA ALA A 113 -1.50 -14.42 -19.59
C ALA A 113 -1.36 -13.52 -20.85
N ALA A 114 -2.44 -13.32 -21.61
CA ALA A 114 -2.45 -12.46 -22.79
C ALA A 114 -2.45 -10.97 -22.41
N LEU A 115 -3.20 -10.59 -21.36
CA LEU A 115 -3.27 -9.21 -20.85
C LEU A 115 -1.91 -8.74 -20.28
N GLN A 116 -1.18 -9.60 -19.58
CA GLN A 116 0.10 -9.25 -18.95
C GLN A 116 1.24 -8.96 -19.95
N ARG A 117 1.16 -9.46 -21.19
CA ARG A 117 2.20 -9.29 -22.21
C ARG A 117 2.14 -7.96 -22.96
N MET A 118 1.09 -7.17 -22.77
CA MET A 118 0.84 -5.95 -23.56
C MET A 118 1.36 -4.66 -22.91
N LEU A 119 2.09 -4.73 -21.78
CA LEU A 119 2.35 -3.58 -20.89
C LEU A 119 3.85 -3.32 -20.55
N SER A 120 4.82 -3.76 -21.36
CA SER A 120 6.25 -3.55 -21.05
C SER A 120 6.66 -2.07 -21.10
N PRO A 121 7.19 -1.48 -20.00
CA PRO A 121 7.60 -0.08 -19.96
C PRO A 121 8.94 0.17 -20.66
N ARG A 122 9.13 1.39 -21.18
CA ARG A 122 10.38 1.90 -21.78
C ARG A 122 11.10 2.84 -20.83
N CYS A 123 12.41 2.99 -21.00
CA CYS A 123 13.24 3.95 -20.26
C CYS A 123 14.34 4.56 -21.13
N THR A 124 14.93 5.66 -20.67
CA THR A 124 16.04 6.35 -21.33
C THR A 124 17.35 6.06 -20.61
N VAL A 125 18.36 5.62 -21.35
CA VAL A 125 19.71 5.34 -20.85
C VAL A 125 20.76 6.12 -21.61
N LEU A 126 21.92 6.33 -21.00
CA LEU A 126 23.12 6.78 -21.69
C LEU A 126 24.00 5.55 -22.02
N ARG A 127 24.21 5.29 -23.30
CA ARG A 127 25.12 4.25 -23.80
C ARG A 127 25.99 4.81 -24.93
N ASP A 128 27.26 4.42 -24.96
CA ASP A 128 28.28 4.97 -25.88
C ASP A 128 28.40 6.52 -25.82
N GLY A 129 27.98 7.15 -24.71
CA GLY A 129 27.90 8.61 -24.56
C GLY A 129 26.69 9.27 -25.24
N SER A 130 25.70 8.50 -25.68
CA SER A 130 24.48 8.96 -26.36
C SER A 130 23.22 8.51 -25.63
N GLU A 131 22.19 9.35 -25.61
CA GLU A 131 20.89 8.99 -25.02
C GLU A 131 20.13 8.04 -25.95
N GLN A 132 19.64 6.93 -25.39
CA GLN A 132 18.94 5.89 -26.12
C GLN A 132 17.70 5.47 -25.32
N VAL A 133 16.55 5.38 -26.01
CA VAL A 133 15.32 4.83 -25.42
C VAL A 133 15.28 3.34 -25.68
N ILE A 134 15.26 2.54 -24.62
CA ILE A 134 15.25 1.07 -24.66
C ILE A 134 14.05 0.52 -23.90
N ASP A 135 13.73 -0.75 -24.15
CA ASP A 135 12.77 -1.46 -23.30
C ASP A 135 13.42 -1.71 -21.94
N ALA A 136 12.68 -1.45 -20.85
CA ALA A 136 13.23 -1.56 -19.49
C ALA A 136 13.76 -2.97 -19.17
N SER A 137 13.26 -4.01 -19.87
CA SER A 137 13.74 -5.39 -19.76
C SER A 137 15.17 -5.61 -20.26
N GLN A 138 15.74 -4.67 -21.02
CA GLN A 138 17.10 -4.72 -21.55
C GLN A 138 18.12 -4.00 -20.67
N LEU A 139 17.70 -3.45 -19.53
CA LEU A 139 18.60 -2.86 -18.55
C LEU A 139 19.48 -3.91 -17.89
N VAL A 140 20.73 -3.53 -17.63
CA VAL A 140 21.70 -4.36 -16.91
C VAL A 140 22.41 -3.53 -15.83
N PRO A 141 22.90 -4.17 -14.75
CA PRO A 141 23.75 -3.51 -13.77
C PRO A 141 24.93 -2.79 -14.43
N GLY A 142 25.12 -1.53 -14.07
CA GLY A 142 26.09 -0.60 -14.64
C GLY A 142 25.53 0.38 -15.68
N ASP A 143 24.34 0.14 -16.25
CA ASP A 143 23.72 1.13 -17.15
C ASP A 143 23.50 2.46 -16.42
N LEU A 144 23.68 3.58 -17.12
CA LEU A 144 23.36 4.91 -16.61
C LEU A 144 21.97 5.31 -17.10
N VAL A 145 21.01 5.36 -16.18
CA VAL A 145 19.62 5.73 -16.46
C VAL A 145 19.41 7.21 -16.23
N LEU A 146 18.69 7.85 -17.14
CA LEU A 146 18.25 9.24 -17.02
C LEU A 146 16.84 9.27 -16.41
N LEU A 147 16.62 10.16 -15.46
CA LEU A 147 15.38 10.30 -14.71
C LEU A 147 14.84 11.72 -14.85
N GLU A 148 13.60 11.84 -15.31
CA GLU A 148 12.86 13.10 -15.41
C GLU A 148 11.51 13.03 -14.69
N ILE A 149 10.87 14.19 -14.52
CA ILE A 149 9.57 14.30 -13.86
C ILE A 149 8.53 13.46 -14.61
N GLY A 150 7.83 12.60 -13.88
CA GLY A 150 6.81 11.70 -14.41
C GLY A 150 7.34 10.31 -14.75
N ASP A 151 8.66 10.09 -14.78
CA ASP A 151 9.23 8.78 -15.06
C ASP A 151 8.94 7.78 -13.94
N ARG A 152 8.69 6.53 -14.35
CA ARG A 152 8.78 5.37 -13.46
C ARG A 152 10.19 4.83 -13.47
N VAL A 153 10.72 4.60 -12.29
CA VAL A 153 12.09 4.15 -12.09
C VAL A 153 12.19 2.67 -12.52
N PRO A 154 13.05 2.32 -13.50
CA PRO A 154 12.96 1.02 -14.17
C PRO A 154 13.77 -0.11 -13.51
N ALA A 155 14.67 0.22 -12.58
CA ALA A 155 15.54 -0.69 -11.84
C ALA A 155 16.01 0.01 -10.54
N ASP A 156 16.73 -0.67 -9.65
CA ASP A 156 17.30 0.00 -8.48
C ASP A 156 18.57 0.76 -8.88
N LEU A 157 18.62 2.05 -8.57
CA LEU A 157 19.63 2.98 -9.04
C LEU A 157 20.40 3.63 -7.88
N ARG A 158 21.71 3.73 -8.03
CA ARG A 158 22.57 4.63 -7.23
C ARG A 158 22.71 5.96 -7.94
N LEU A 159 22.27 7.05 -7.31
CA LEU A 159 22.32 8.37 -7.92
C LEU A 159 23.74 8.88 -8.11
N VAL A 160 24.03 9.34 -9.32
CA VAL A 160 25.25 10.02 -9.75
C VAL A 160 25.03 11.53 -9.77
N GLU A 161 23.84 11.96 -10.15
CA GLU A 161 23.44 13.37 -10.23
C GLU A 161 21.98 13.49 -9.76
N ALA A 162 21.70 14.50 -8.93
CA ALA A 162 20.36 14.82 -8.47
C ALA A 162 20.20 16.34 -8.42
N VAL A 163 19.31 16.89 -9.25
CA VAL A 163 19.00 18.33 -9.29
C VAL A 163 17.54 18.51 -8.89
N ASN A 164 17.32 18.95 -7.65
CA ASN A 164 16.00 19.09 -7.03
C ASN A 164 15.14 17.81 -7.13
N LEU A 165 15.80 16.65 -7.22
CA LEU A 165 15.16 15.37 -7.49
C LEU A 165 14.32 14.94 -6.28
N LYS A 166 13.05 14.64 -6.53
CA LYS A 166 12.15 14.02 -5.55
C LYS A 166 11.51 12.79 -6.16
N ALA A 167 11.40 11.73 -5.37
CA ALA A 167 10.73 10.51 -5.76
C ALA A 167 9.55 10.22 -4.81
N ASP A 168 8.42 9.82 -5.37
CA ASP A 168 7.34 9.17 -4.63
C ASP A 168 7.66 7.67 -4.49
N GLU A 169 8.01 7.30 -3.27
CA GLU A 169 8.39 5.93 -2.89
C GLU A 169 7.25 5.20 -2.17
N SER A 170 6.03 5.77 -2.16
CA SER A 170 4.86 5.22 -1.46
C SER A 170 4.58 3.77 -1.83
N ALA A 171 4.79 3.39 -3.09
CA ALA A 171 4.62 2.02 -3.56
C ALA A 171 5.52 1.00 -2.82
N LEU A 172 6.69 1.42 -2.31
CA LEU A 172 7.66 0.55 -1.65
C LEU A 172 7.72 0.79 -0.13
N THR A 173 7.55 2.02 0.33
CA THR A 173 7.71 2.40 1.74
C THR A 173 6.38 2.62 2.47
N GLY A 174 5.29 2.87 1.72
CA GLY A 174 4.00 3.32 2.27
C GLY A 174 3.98 4.79 2.69
N GLU A 175 5.08 5.53 2.57
CA GLU A 175 5.13 6.95 2.90
C GLU A 175 4.65 7.79 1.71
N SER A 176 3.53 8.51 1.86
CA SER A 176 2.94 9.31 0.78
C SER A 176 3.65 10.65 0.51
N VAL A 177 4.68 10.99 1.27
CA VAL A 177 5.45 12.23 1.07
C VAL A 177 6.64 11.93 0.17
N SER A 178 6.77 12.67 -0.93
CA SER A 178 7.94 12.49 -1.82
C SER A 178 9.25 12.77 -1.08
N VAL A 179 10.21 11.88 -1.26
CA VAL A 179 11.51 11.91 -0.60
C VAL A 179 12.49 12.72 -1.45
N HIS A 180 13.16 13.69 -0.84
CA HIS A 180 14.27 14.41 -1.48
C HIS A 180 15.46 13.47 -1.68
N LYS A 181 15.99 13.47 -2.89
CA LYS A 181 17.11 12.62 -3.30
C LYS A 181 18.40 13.41 -3.42
N ASP A 182 19.50 12.75 -3.09
CA ASP A 182 20.84 13.33 -3.05
C ASP A 182 21.86 12.30 -3.58
N VAL A 183 23.12 12.66 -3.71
CA VAL A 183 24.20 11.76 -4.15
C VAL A 183 25.05 11.25 -3.00
N GLU A 184 25.00 11.91 -1.84
CA GLU A 184 25.85 11.60 -0.68
C GLU A 184 25.56 10.23 -0.05
N PRO A 185 26.59 9.45 0.31
CA PRO A 185 26.39 8.17 0.99
C PRO A 185 25.70 8.32 2.35
N VAL A 186 25.00 7.28 2.79
CA VAL A 186 24.33 7.24 4.11
C VAL A 186 24.83 6.06 4.95
N ALA A 187 24.57 6.08 6.26
CA ALA A 187 25.01 5.04 7.18
C ALA A 187 24.35 3.68 6.86
N ALA A 188 25.04 2.58 7.16
CA ALA A 188 24.59 1.22 6.82
C ALA A 188 23.25 0.82 7.49
N ASP A 189 22.97 1.35 8.68
CA ASP A 189 21.73 1.10 9.43
C ASP A 189 20.56 2.00 9.00
N THR A 190 20.75 2.82 7.97
CA THR A 190 19.71 3.71 7.45
C THR A 190 18.56 2.88 6.87
N PRO A 191 17.32 3.05 7.37
CA PRO A 191 16.15 2.38 6.83
C PRO A 191 15.94 2.70 5.34
N LEU A 192 15.24 1.83 4.61
CA LEU A 192 15.05 1.97 3.16
C LEU A 192 14.51 3.36 2.74
N ALA A 193 13.50 3.87 3.45
CA ALA A 193 12.94 5.21 3.22
C ALA A 193 13.93 6.38 3.46
N GLY A 194 14.99 6.13 4.25
CA GLY A 194 16.05 7.10 4.55
C GLY A 194 17.23 7.09 3.57
N ARG A 195 17.30 6.10 2.66
CA ARG A 195 18.42 5.94 1.71
C ARG A 195 18.26 6.91 0.53
N ARG A 196 18.47 8.21 0.79
CA ARG A 196 18.28 9.32 -0.16
C ARG A 196 19.15 9.26 -1.41
N CYS A 197 20.22 8.47 -1.35
CA CYS A 197 21.20 8.29 -2.40
C CYS A 197 20.86 7.17 -3.40
N MET A 198 19.74 6.48 -3.13
CA MET A 198 19.16 5.42 -3.94
C MET A 198 17.79 5.84 -4.48
N VAL A 199 17.40 5.28 -5.62
CA VAL A 199 16.03 5.32 -6.15
C VAL A 199 15.63 3.93 -6.61
N TRP A 200 14.38 3.52 -6.34
CA TRP A 200 13.97 2.11 -6.38
C TRP A 200 13.09 1.79 -7.58
N MET A 201 13.22 0.59 -8.13
CA MET A 201 12.35 0.08 -9.19
C MET A 201 10.87 0.26 -8.82
N GLY A 202 10.06 0.75 -9.76
CA GLY A 202 8.60 0.89 -9.60
C GLY A 202 8.14 2.16 -8.87
N THR A 203 9.06 2.93 -8.28
CA THR A 203 8.78 4.27 -7.74
C THR A 203 8.67 5.31 -8.87
N SER A 204 8.16 6.50 -8.58
CA SER A 204 7.99 7.55 -9.59
C SER A 204 8.70 8.85 -9.23
N ILE A 205 9.20 9.57 -10.23
CA ILE A 205 9.86 10.86 -10.04
C ILE A 205 8.80 11.96 -10.05
N THR A 206 8.70 12.70 -8.95
CA THR A 206 7.69 13.75 -8.77
C THR A 206 8.24 15.14 -9.02
N ASN A 207 9.55 15.33 -8.96
CA ASN A 207 10.18 16.62 -9.23
C ASN A 207 11.66 16.47 -9.60
N GLY A 208 12.20 17.47 -10.30
CA GLY A 208 13.61 17.56 -10.65
C GLY A 208 14.04 16.55 -11.71
N ARG A 209 15.35 16.42 -11.86
CA ARG A 209 15.97 15.45 -12.77
C ARG A 209 17.21 14.84 -12.15
N GLY A 210 17.58 13.67 -12.62
CA GLY A 210 18.74 12.96 -12.10
C GLY A 210 19.31 11.92 -13.04
N ARG A 211 20.46 11.38 -12.64
CA ARG A 211 21.14 10.28 -13.33
C ARG A 211 21.52 9.24 -12.32
N GLY A 212 21.31 7.96 -12.63
CA GLY A 212 21.57 6.87 -11.70
C GLY A 212 22.19 5.65 -12.37
N LEU A 213 23.18 5.05 -11.73
CA LEU A 213 23.76 3.78 -12.16
C LEU A 213 22.87 2.64 -11.67
N VAL A 214 22.52 1.72 -12.57
CA VAL A 214 21.79 0.50 -12.21
C VAL A 214 22.66 -0.37 -11.31
N VAL A 215 22.20 -0.63 -10.09
CA VAL A 215 22.90 -1.50 -9.13
C VAL A 215 22.26 -2.88 -9.02
N ALA A 216 20.96 -2.99 -9.30
CA ALA A 216 20.24 -4.25 -9.30
C ALA A 216 19.08 -4.23 -10.31
N THR A 217 18.78 -5.41 -10.86
CA THR A 217 17.74 -5.62 -11.89
C THR A 217 16.88 -6.85 -11.54
N GLY A 218 15.64 -6.88 -12.04
CA GLY A 218 14.74 -8.01 -11.91
C GLY A 218 14.52 -8.44 -10.46
N MET A 219 14.72 -9.72 -10.17
CA MET A 219 14.48 -10.33 -8.86
C MET A 219 15.46 -9.90 -7.75
N ASP A 220 16.55 -9.23 -8.10
CA ASP A 220 17.58 -8.77 -7.16
C ASP A 220 17.39 -7.31 -6.73
N THR A 221 16.36 -6.64 -7.27
CA THR A 221 15.88 -5.34 -6.75
C THR A 221 15.15 -5.51 -5.42
N GLU A 222 14.97 -4.44 -4.65
CA GLU A 222 14.11 -4.42 -3.45
C GLU A 222 12.68 -4.87 -3.79
N PHE A 223 12.17 -4.41 -4.94
CA PHE A 223 10.89 -4.84 -5.47
C PHE A 223 10.87 -6.35 -5.81
N GLY A 224 11.96 -6.85 -6.39
CA GLY A 224 12.19 -8.26 -6.68
C GLY A 224 12.27 -9.14 -5.44
N HIS A 225 12.88 -8.66 -4.36
CA HIS A 225 12.90 -9.33 -3.06
C HIS A 225 11.48 -9.46 -2.49
N ILE A 226 10.68 -8.39 -2.56
CA ILE A 226 9.27 -8.45 -2.16
C ILE A 226 8.47 -9.42 -3.04
N ALA A 227 8.70 -9.41 -4.36
CA ALA A 227 8.08 -10.37 -5.27
C ALA A 227 8.45 -11.83 -4.92
N ARG A 228 9.71 -12.08 -4.55
CA ARG A 228 10.20 -13.41 -4.12
C ARG A 228 9.54 -13.87 -2.83
N LEU A 229 9.44 -12.99 -1.84
CA LEU A 229 8.71 -13.25 -0.60
C LEU A 229 7.25 -13.60 -0.91
N THR A 230 6.59 -12.82 -1.78
CA THR A 230 5.21 -13.07 -2.20
C THR A 230 5.05 -14.42 -2.91
N GLN A 231 6.00 -14.81 -3.75
CA GLN A 231 5.96 -16.11 -4.46
C GLN A 231 6.29 -17.32 -3.60
N SER A 232 7.03 -17.12 -2.50
CA SER A 232 7.35 -18.18 -1.55
C SER A 232 6.16 -18.60 -0.68
N VAL A 233 5.13 -17.76 -0.62
CA VAL A 233 3.87 -18.05 0.06
C VAL A 233 3.04 -19.00 -0.81
N GLY A 234 2.90 -20.25 -0.36
CA GLY A 234 2.04 -21.24 -1.02
C GLY A 234 0.56 -20.87 -0.95
N GLU A 235 -0.25 -21.42 -1.86
CA GLU A 235 -1.70 -21.24 -1.78
C GLU A 235 -2.29 -22.17 -0.72
N GLU A 236 -2.92 -21.59 0.30
CA GLU A 236 -3.65 -22.34 1.33
C GLU A 236 -5.07 -22.67 0.86
N THR A 237 -5.61 -23.79 1.35
CA THR A 237 -6.97 -24.23 1.02
C THR A 237 -8.00 -23.46 1.83
N THR A 238 -9.13 -23.13 1.20
CA THR A 238 -10.19 -22.36 1.88
C THR A 238 -10.94 -23.20 2.93
N PRO A 239 -11.55 -22.56 3.95
CA PRO A 239 -12.36 -23.26 4.95
C PRO A 239 -13.47 -24.13 4.34
N LEU A 240 -14.19 -23.65 3.32
CA LEU A 240 -15.20 -24.43 2.60
C LEU A 240 -14.59 -25.61 1.87
N GLN A 241 -13.45 -25.45 1.20
CA GLN A 241 -12.76 -26.57 0.55
C GLN A 241 -12.39 -27.63 1.57
N HIS A 242 -11.88 -27.24 2.74
CA HIS A 242 -11.60 -28.18 3.82
C HIS A 242 -12.87 -28.89 4.31
N LYS A 243 -13.96 -28.16 4.54
CA LYS A 243 -15.25 -28.74 4.95
C LYS A 243 -15.85 -29.65 3.87
N LEU A 244 -15.78 -29.27 2.60
CA LEU A 244 -16.24 -30.07 1.46
C LEU A 244 -15.39 -31.33 1.29
N ALA A 245 -14.08 -31.26 1.50
CA ALA A 245 -13.21 -32.44 1.49
C ALA A 245 -13.55 -33.40 2.63
N VAL A 246 -13.81 -32.88 3.84
CA VAL A 246 -14.27 -33.69 4.98
C VAL A 246 -15.64 -34.32 4.68
N LEU A 247 -16.59 -33.54 4.16
CA LEU A 247 -17.92 -34.03 3.78
C LEU A 247 -17.82 -35.10 2.68
N GLY A 248 -17.02 -34.86 1.64
CA GLY A 248 -16.77 -35.82 0.56
C GLY A 248 -16.17 -37.12 1.09
N ARG A 249 -15.21 -37.04 2.02
CA ARG A 249 -14.64 -38.22 2.68
C ARG A 249 -15.65 -38.97 3.55
N GLN A 250 -16.50 -38.25 4.28
CA GLN A 250 -17.57 -38.84 5.10
C GLN A 250 -18.63 -39.53 4.23
N LEU A 251 -19.13 -38.85 3.20
CA LEU A 251 -20.09 -39.41 2.24
C LEU A 251 -19.51 -40.61 1.50
N GLY A 252 -18.25 -40.54 1.07
CA GLY A 252 -17.54 -41.66 0.47
C GLY A 252 -17.44 -42.87 1.41
N LEU A 253 -17.12 -42.64 2.69
CA LEU A 253 -17.06 -43.71 3.70
C LEU A 253 -18.44 -44.34 3.94
N PHE A 254 -19.50 -43.55 4.11
CA PHE A 254 -20.86 -44.06 4.29
C PHE A 254 -21.35 -44.82 3.05
N SER A 255 -21.06 -44.29 1.86
CA SER A 255 -21.39 -44.91 0.57
C SER A 255 -20.79 -46.30 0.44
N VAL A 256 -19.48 -46.44 0.72
CA VAL A 256 -18.80 -47.75 0.71
C VAL A 256 -19.37 -48.68 1.79
N ALA A 257 -19.59 -48.18 3.02
CA ALA A 257 -20.11 -48.99 4.12
C ALA A 257 -21.50 -49.58 3.80
N ILE A 258 -22.43 -48.76 3.29
CA ILE A 258 -23.77 -49.21 2.89
C ILE A 258 -23.68 -50.21 1.74
N SER A 259 -22.84 -49.92 0.75
CA SER A 259 -22.64 -50.79 -0.42
C SER A 259 -22.13 -52.17 -0.01
N VAL A 260 -21.19 -52.25 0.94
CA VAL A 260 -20.70 -53.50 1.51
C VAL A 260 -21.80 -54.23 2.28
N VAL A 261 -22.55 -53.53 3.14
CA VAL A 261 -23.66 -54.13 3.90
C VAL A 261 -24.70 -54.75 2.98
N VAL A 262 -25.13 -54.01 1.94
CA VAL A 262 -26.11 -54.49 0.95
C VAL A 262 -25.56 -55.69 0.17
N ALA A 263 -24.30 -55.61 -0.29
CA ALA A 263 -23.68 -56.70 -1.05
C ALA A 263 -23.56 -57.99 -0.21
N VAL A 264 -23.10 -57.87 1.05
CA VAL A 264 -22.99 -59.02 1.98
C VAL A 264 -24.36 -59.58 2.32
N THR A 265 -25.35 -58.74 2.62
CA THR A 265 -26.71 -59.20 2.94
C THR A 265 -27.35 -59.91 1.76
N GLY A 266 -27.22 -59.36 0.56
CA GLY A 266 -27.73 -59.99 -0.66
C GLY A 266 -27.04 -61.31 -0.98
N TRP A 267 -25.73 -61.41 -0.72
CA TRP A 267 -25.00 -62.67 -0.84
C TRP A 267 -25.48 -63.72 0.18
N LEU A 268 -25.72 -63.32 1.44
CA LEU A 268 -26.30 -64.20 2.47
C LEU A 268 -27.72 -64.67 2.12
N LEU A 269 -28.48 -63.88 1.36
CA LEU A 269 -29.80 -64.23 0.82
C LEU A 269 -29.74 -65.16 -0.41
N GLY A 270 -28.55 -65.56 -0.84
CA GLY A 270 -28.34 -66.51 -1.94
C GLY A 270 -28.24 -65.87 -3.33
N LYS A 271 -28.12 -64.53 -3.42
CA LYS A 271 -27.89 -63.88 -4.72
C LYS A 271 -26.45 -64.10 -5.23
N PRO A 272 -26.24 -64.11 -6.56
CA PRO A 272 -24.91 -64.19 -7.15
C PRO A 272 -24.00 -63.09 -6.62
N LEU A 273 -22.78 -63.46 -6.19
CA LEU A 273 -21.79 -62.51 -5.66
C LEU A 273 -21.51 -61.37 -6.65
N LEU A 274 -21.52 -61.67 -7.94
CA LEU A 274 -21.30 -60.72 -9.01
C LEU A 274 -22.40 -59.65 -9.09
N GLU A 275 -23.66 -60.07 -9.04
CA GLU A 275 -24.83 -59.17 -9.05
C GLU A 275 -24.78 -58.24 -7.82
N MET A 276 -24.38 -58.78 -6.67
CA MET A 276 -24.27 -58.02 -5.42
C MET A 276 -23.10 -57.04 -5.41
N PHE A 277 -21.99 -57.39 -6.04
CA PHE A 277 -20.88 -56.48 -6.26
C PHE A 277 -21.28 -55.30 -7.17
N LEU A 278 -21.91 -55.58 -8.31
CA LEU A 278 -22.37 -54.55 -9.27
C LEU A 278 -23.45 -53.64 -8.65
N THR A 279 -24.34 -54.22 -7.84
CA THR A 279 -25.34 -53.45 -7.07
C THR A 279 -24.67 -52.52 -6.06
N GLY A 280 -23.64 -53.00 -5.35
CA GLY A 280 -22.85 -52.17 -4.44
C GLY A 280 -22.12 -51.03 -5.15
N VAL A 281 -21.52 -51.28 -6.31
CA VAL A 281 -20.89 -50.24 -7.14
C VAL A 281 -21.91 -49.20 -7.60
N SER A 282 -23.05 -49.64 -8.13
CA SER A 282 -24.11 -48.73 -8.59
C SER A 282 -24.66 -47.86 -7.46
N LEU A 283 -24.82 -48.44 -6.26
CA LEU A 283 -25.23 -47.71 -5.08
C LEU A 283 -24.16 -46.70 -4.64
N ALA A 284 -22.88 -47.08 -4.74
CA ALA A 284 -21.78 -46.20 -4.38
C ALA A 284 -21.73 -44.95 -5.27
N VAL A 285 -21.95 -45.13 -6.59
CA VAL A 285 -22.05 -44.06 -7.59
C VAL A 285 -23.26 -43.16 -7.30
N ALA A 286 -24.43 -43.76 -7.03
CA ALA A 286 -25.68 -43.01 -6.79
C ALA A 286 -25.63 -42.07 -5.57
N VAL A 287 -24.76 -42.32 -4.61
CA VAL A 287 -24.58 -41.49 -3.40
C VAL A 287 -23.65 -40.29 -3.64
N VAL A 288 -22.86 -40.29 -4.72
CA VAL A 288 -21.93 -39.20 -5.02
C VAL A 288 -22.73 -37.94 -5.36
N PRO A 289 -22.57 -36.83 -4.60
CA PRO A 289 -23.32 -35.61 -4.86
C PRO A 289 -22.65 -34.79 -5.97
N GLU A 290 -22.74 -35.30 -7.20
CA GLU A 290 -22.12 -34.72 -8.41
C GLU A 290 -22.57 -33.27 -8.67
N GLY A 291 -23.78 -32.92 -8.21
CA GLY A 291 -24.32 -31.56 -8.30
C GLY A 291 -23.78 -30.58 -7.24
N LEU A 292 -23.13 -31.05 -6.18
CA LEU A 292 -22.69 -30.20 -5.06
C LEU A 292 -21.69 -29.12 -5.50
N PRO A 293 -20.62 -29.41 -6.29
CA PRO A 293 -19.71 -28.38 -6.77
C PRO A 293 -20.41 -27.31 -7.62
N ALA A 294 -21.41 -27.71 -8.41
CA ALA A 294 -22.18 -26.80 -9.25
C ALA A 294 -23.09 -25.88 -8.42
N VAL A 295 -23.81 -26.44 -7.45
CA VAL A 295 -24.68 -25.67 -6.53
C VAL A 295 -23.84 -24.67 -5.73
N VAL A 296 -22.72 -25.11 -5.15
CA VAL A 296 -21.81 -24.23 -4.41
C VAL A 296 -21.31 -23.08 -5.29
N THR A 297 -20.89 -23.39 -6.52
CA THR A 297 -20.40 -22.38 -7.47
C THR A 297 -21.47 -21.35 -7.83
N ILE A 298 -22.71 -21.79 -8.08
CA ILE A 298 -23.84 -20.90 -8.41
C ILE A 298 -24.18 -19.99 -7.22
N THR A 299 -24.26 -20.54 -6.01
CA THR A 299 -24.55 -19.75 -4.80
C THR A 299 -23.46 -18.72 -4.53
N LEU A 300 -22.18 -19.10 -4.62
CA LEU A 300 -21.05 -18.17 -4.49
C LEU A 300 -21.11 -17.07 -5.56
N ALA A 301 -21.41 -17.41 -6.82
CA ALA A 301 -21.53 -16.43 -7.90
C ALA A 301 -22.65 -15.40 -7.65
N LEU A 302 -23.76 -15.82 -7.04
CA LEU A 302 -24.85 -14.92 -6.62
C LEU A 302 -24.42 -14.02 -5.45
N GLY A 303 -23.69 -14.56 -4.47
CA GLY A 303 -23.11 -13.79 -3.36
C GLY A 303 -22.14 -12.70 -3.82
N ILE A 304 -21.30 -13.02 -4.79
CA ILE A 304 -20.35 -12.05 -5.37
C ILE A 304 -21.07 -10.88 -6.02
N ARG A 305 -22.20 -11.12 -6.72
CA ARG A 305 -23.01 -10.03 -7.27
C ARG A 305 -23.54 -9.09 -6.18
N ALA A 306 -23.80 -9.58 -4.97
CA ALA A 306 -24.18 -8.73 -3.84
C ALA A 306 -22.98 -7.95 -3.29
N MET A 307 -21.82 -8.59 -3.15
CA MET A 307 -20.58 -7.95 -2.68
C MET A 307 -20.06 -6.86 -3.63
N VAL A 308 -20.17 -7.05 -4.94
CA VAL A 308 -19.82 -6.02 -5.94
C VAL A 308 -20.67 -4.76 -5.77
N ARG A 309 -21.95 -4.89 -5.36
CA ARG A 309 -22.79 -3.71 -5.03
C ARG A 309 -22.33 -2.99 -3.76
N ARG A 310 -21.64 -3.70 -2.87
CA ARG A 310 -20.95 -3.15 -1.69
C ARG A 310 -19.52 -2.70 -2.03
N ARG A 311 -19.20 -2.50 -3.32
CA ARG A 311 -17.90 -2.01 -3.81
C ARG A 311 -16.71 -2.96 -3.55
N ALA A 312 -16.99 -4.22 -3.24
CA ALA A 312 -16.01 -5.27 -3.04
C ALA A 312 -15.98 -6.23 -4.24
N LEU A 313 -14.90 -6.16 -5.03
CA LEU A 313 -14.70 -7.00 -6.22
C LEU A 313 -13.82 -8.20 -5.88
N LEU A 314 -14.38 -9.40 -5.92
CA LEU A 314 -13.67 -10.64 -5.66
C LEU A 314 -12.98 -11.16 -6.93
N ARG A 315 -11.69 -11.51 -6.81
CA ARG A 315 -10.91 -12.17 -7.86
C ARG A 315 -11.04 -13.68 -7.81
N ARG A 316 -11.23 -14.24 -6.61
CA ARG A 316 -11.48 -15.67 -6.37
C ARG A 316 -12.87 -15.85 -5.79
N LEU A 317 -13.65 -16.79 -6.33
CA LEU A 317 -15.02 -17.03 -5.88
C LEU A 317 -15.07 -17.44 -4.40
N GLN A 318 -14.05 -18.18 -3.97
CA GLN A 318 -13.96 -18.79 -2.65
C GLN A 318 -13.61 -17.77 -1.55
N ALA A 319 -13.05 -16.61 -1.91
CA ALA A 319 -12.70 -15.58 -0.92
C ALA A 319 -13.93 -14.93 -0.27
N ALA A 320 -15.12 -15.06 -0.86
CA ALA A 320 -16.37 -14.60 -0.25
C ALA A 320 -16.63 -15.24 1.13
N GLU A 321 -16.37 -16.55 1.26
CA GLU A 321 -16.58 -17.28 2.51
C GLU A 321 -15.51 -16.94 3.55
N THR A 322 -14.24 -16.94 3.14
CA THR A 322 -13.13 -16.60 4.04
C THR A 322 -13.30 -15.21 4.64
N LEU A 323 -13.81 -14.25 3.86
CA LEU A 323 -14.17 -12.93 4.37
C LEU A 323 -15.24 -13.00 5.47
N GLY A 324 -16.28 -13.80 5.28
CA GLY A 324 -17.34 -14.00 6.29
C GLY A 324 -16.82 -14.63 7.58
N ALA A 325 -15.84 -15.53 7.46
CA ALA A 325 -15.18 -16.22 8.56
C ALA A 325 -14.08 -15.41 9.26
N ALA A 326 -13.71 -14.24 8.72
CA ALA A 326 -12.62 -13.41 9.28
C ALA A 326 -12.88 -13.04 10.75
N THR A 327 -11.86 -13.24 11.59
CA THR A 327 -11.86 -12.91 13.02
C THR A 327 -10.95 -11.71 13.30
N VAL A 328 -9.95 -11.46 12.47
CA VAL A 328 -9.04 -10.30 12.58
C VAL A 328 -8.93 -9.60 11.22
N ILE A 329 -9.03 -8.27 11.21
CA ILE A 329 -8.75 -7.45 10.03
C ILE A 329 -7.50 -6.61 10.31
N CYS A 330 -6.37 -7.03 9.74
CA CYS A 330 -5.15 -6.25 9.67
C CYS A 330 -5.34 -5.17 8.61
N THR A 331 -5.32 -3.90 9.03
CA THR A 331 -5.58 -2.76 8.14
C THR A 331 -4.46 -1.75 8.17
N ASP A 332 -4.12 -1.21 7.00
CA ASP A 332 -3.27 -0.01 6.95
C ASP A 332 -4.08 1.21 7.41
N LYS A 333 -3.37 2.22 7.90
CA LYS A 333 -3.93 3.50 8.32
C LYS A 333 -4.16 4.39 7.10
N THR A 334 -3.11 4.64 6.31
CA THR A 334 -3.14 5.66 5.26
C THR A 334 -4.04 5.19 4.12
N GLY A 335 -4.99 6.03 3.72
CA GLY A 335 -5.88 5.79 2.58
C GLY A 335 -6.99 4.75 2.79
N THR A 336 -6.86 3.88 3.80
CA THR A 336 -7.89 2.88 4.16
C THR A 336 -8.75 3.38 5.33
N LEU A 337 -8.14 3.68 6.48
CA LEU A 337 -8.83 4.25 7.64
C LEU A 337 -8.93 5.78 7.54
N THR A 338 -7.98 6.40 6.83
CA THR A 338 -7.91 7.83 6.59
C THR A 338 -8.16 8.16 5.12
N GLN A 339 -8.41 9.43 4.83
CA GLN A 339 -8.67 9.88 3.47
C GLN A 339 -7.40 9.95 2.62
N ASN A 340 -6.20 9.93 3.23
CA ASN A 340 -4.91 10.29 2.63
C ASN A 340 -4.95 11.68 1.98
N GLU A 341 -5.64 12.61 2.63
CA GLU A 341 -5.78 13.98 2.15
C GLU A 341 -5.45 14.92 3.30
N MET A 342 -4.19 15.37 3.32
CA MET A 342 -3.69 16.25 4.37
C MET A 342 -4.56 17.50 4.48
N THR A 343 -5.12 17.72 5.66
CA THR A 343 -6.11 18.76 5.92
C THR A 343 -5.69 19.58 7.14
N VAL A 344 -5.67 20.91 7.00
CA VAL A 344 -5.57 21.80 8.16
C VAL A 344 -6.83 21.65 8.99
N ARG A 345 -6.68 21.24 10.26
CA ARG A 345 -7.80 21.04 11.19
C ARG A 345 -7.85 22.07 12.28
N ARG A 346 -6.69 22.58 12.70
CA ARG A 346 -6.59 23.54 13.79
C ARG A 346 -5.61 24.65 13.42
N ILE A 347 -5.90 25.85 13.86
CA ILE A 347 -5.03 27.02 13.74
C ILE A 347 -4.98 27.66 15.11
N TRP A 348 -3.79 27.87 15.65
CA TRP A 348 -3.61 28.67 16.85
C TRP A 348 -3.05 30.03 16.46
N LEU A 349 -3.71 31.06 16.95
CA LEU A 349 -3.30 32.45 16.90
C LEU A 349 -3.17 32.95 18.34
N PRO A 350 -2.48 34.08 18.58
CA PRO A 350 -2.37 34.65 19.93
C PRO A 350 -3.73 34.95 20.57
N ALA A 351 -4.72 35.30 19.74
CA ALA A 351 -6.09 35.58 20.15
C ALA A 351 -6.93 34.31 20.46
N GLY A 352 -6.43 33.12 20.14
CA GLY A 352 -7.11 31.86 20.42
C GLY A 352 -6.98 30.80 19.33
N GLU A 353 -7.54 29.63 19.61
CA GLU A 353 -7.57 28.49 18.69
C GLU A 353 -8.82 28.51 17.81
N ILE A 354 -8.64 28.16 16.54
CA ILE A 354 -9.67 28.11 15.50
C ILE A 354 -9.68 26.70 14.91
N GLN A 355 -10.87 26.12 14.78
CA GLN A 355 -11.09 24.85 14.10
C GLN A 355 -11.41 25.11 12.62
N VAL A 356 -10.94 24.21 11.76
CA VAL A 356 -11.17 24.28 10.31
C VAL A 356 -12.00 23.08 9.88
N THR A 357 -13.18 23.34 9.31
CA THR A 357 -14.11 22.32 8.82
C THR A 357 -13.78 21.92 7.37
N GLY A 358 -14.49 20.91 6.86
CA GLY A 358 -14.20 20.30 5.57
C GLY A 358 -13.03 19.31 5.66
N SER A 359 -12.88 18.50 4.62
CA SER A 359 -11.80 17.53 4.47
C SER A 359 -11.42 17.45 3.00
N GLY A 360 -10.19 17.03 2.72
CA GLY A 360 -9.74 16.90 1.36
C GLY A 360 -9.32 18.21 0.71
N TYR A 361 -9.24 18.16 -0.62
CA TYR A 361 -8.81 19.29 -1.45
C TYR A 361 -9.95 20.20 -1.89
N ASP A 362 -11.19 19.85 -1.58
CA ASP A 362 -12.33 20.73 -1.78
C ASP A 362 -12.28 21.89 -0.76
N PRO A 363 -12.20 23.16 -1.21
CA PRO A 363 -12.23 24.32 -0.34
C PRO A 363 -13.63 24.58 0.25
N ALA A 364 -14.62 23.72 0.04
CA ALA A 364 -15.87 23.72 0.79
C ALA A 364 -15.62 23.52 2.30
N GLY A 365 -15.69 24.60 3.07
CA GLY A 365 -15.52 24.59 4.51
C GLY A 365 -15.54 26.00 5.10
N HIS A 366 -15.39 26.08 6.43
CA HIS A 366 -15.38 27.32 7.18
C HIS A 366 -14.54 27.20 8.45
N PHE A 367 -14.36 28.34 9.12
CA PHE A 367 -13.63 28.46 10.38
C PHE A 367 -14.60 28.51 11.55
N GLU A 368 -14.29 27.84 12.65
CA GLU A 368 -15.12 27.78 13.85
C GLU A 368 -14.31 28.07 15.12
N VAL A 369 -14.99 28.68 16.09
CA VAL A 369 -14.52 28.79 17.49
C VAL A 369 -15.64 28.24 18.37
N ASP A 370 -15.31 27.28 19.24
CA ASP A 370 -16.28 26.58 20.11
C ASP A 370 -17.52 26.04 19.36
N GLY A 371 -17.32 25.53 18.13
CA GLY A 371 -18.37 24.99 17.26
C GLY A 371 -19.23 26.04 16.55
N ASN A 372 -18.94 27.33 16.73
CA ASN A 372 -19.66 28.41 16.06
C ASN A 372 -18.84 28.95 14.88
N ARG A 373 -19.48 29.07 13.71
CA ARG A 373 -18.86 29.64 12.51
C ARG A 373 -18.47 31.10 12.75
N ILE A 374 -17.23 31.46 12.40
CA ILE A 374 -16.72 32.82 12.49
C ILE A 374 -16.62 33.49 11.11
N ASP A 375 -16.68 34.83 11.11
CA ASP A 375 -16.38 35.65 9.94
C ASP A 375 -14.87 35.93 9.85
N TYR A 376 -14.18 35.21 8.96
CA TYR A 376 -12.73 35.34 8.77
C TYR A 376 -12.31 36.75 8.33
N ARG A 377 -13.21 37.54 7.73
CA ARG A 377 -12.91 38.90 7.23
C ARG A 377 -12.63 39.89 8.37
N ARG A 378 -13.09 39.57 9.57
CA ARG A 378 -12.87 40.35 10.80
C ARG A 378 -11.62 39.92 11.56
N ARG A 379 -10.83 39.00 11.00
CA ARG A 379 -9.65 38.39 11.63
C ARG A 379 -8.40 38.65 10.78
N PRO A 380 -7.81 39.86 10.85
CA PRO A 380 -6.62 40.21 10.05
C PRO A 380 -5.41 39.33 10.39
N ASP A 381 -5.32 38.86 11.63
CA ASP A 381 -4.34 37.87 12.11
C ASP A 381 -4.47 36.52 11.37
N LEU A 382 -5.70 36.02 11.22
CA LEU A 382 -5.99 34.80 10.45
C LEU A 382 -5.67 34.98 8.97
N LEU A 383 -6.07 36.10 8.37
CA LEU A 383 -5.81 36.38 6.95
C LEU A 383 -4.31 36.44 6.65
N ALA A 384 -3.51 37.08 7.51
CA ALA A 384 -2.06 37.14 7.34
C ALA A 384 -1.40 35.75 7.42
N LEU A 385 -1.89 34.89 8.33
CA LEU A 385 -1.41 33.51 8.43
C LEU A 385 -1.77 32.70 7.17
N LEU A 386 -3.02 32.77 6.72
CA LEU A 386 -3.48 32.04 5.53
C LEU A 386 -2.78 32.51 4.26
N GLU A 387 -2.58 33.83 4.12
CA GLU A 387 -1.79 34.39 3.02
C GLU A 387 -0.35 33.84 3.05
N THR A 388 0.30 33.86 4.21
CA THR A 388 1.68 33.32 4.34
C THR A 388 1.75 31.86 3.91
N GLY A 389 0.74 31.05 4.27
CA GLY A 389 0.65 29.65 3.86
C GLY A 389 0.39 29.45 2.36
N LEU A 390 -0.29 30.40 1.71
CA LEU A 390 -0.52 30.42 0.27
C LEU A 390 0.72 30.89 -0.53
N ARG A 391 1.45 31.89 -0.01
CA ARG A 391 2.62 32.49 -0.68
C ARG A 391 3.88 31.66 -0.55
N CYS A 392 4.18 31.20 0.65
CA CYS A 392 5.32 30.34 0.90
C CYS A 392 4.93 28.90 0.56
N ASN A 393 4.71 28.59 -0.73
CA ASN A 393 4.10 27.32 -1.15
C ASN A 393 4.46 26.96 -2.60
N HIS A 394 4.72 25.67 -2.86
CA HIS A 394 4.91 25.14 -4.22
C HIS A 394 3.73 24.30 -4.70
N ALA A 395 2.82 23.91 -3.81
CA ALA A 395 1.65 23.15 -4.18
C ALA A 395 0.59 24.04 -4.88
N ARG A 396 -0.16 23.41 -5.77
CA ARG A 396 -1.38 23.97 -6.35
C ARG A 396 -2.54 23.03 -6.13
N VAL A 397 -3.72 23.61 -6.04
CA VAL A 397 -4.98 22.88 -5.93
C VAL A 397 -5.85 23.31 -7.10
N ASN A 398 -6.09 22.37 -8.00
CA ASN A 398 -6.81 22.59 -9.24
C ASN A 398 -8.13 21.82 -9.22
N ARG A 399 -9.06 22.22 -10.08
CA ARG A 399 -10.33 21.52 -10.29
C ARG A 399 -10.44 21.11 -11.75
N ASP A 400 -10.69 19.83 -12.00
CA ASP A 400 -11.00 19.27 -13.32
C ASP A 400 -12.39 18.63 -13.33
N GLU A 401 -12.67 17.78 -14.32
CA GLU A 401 -13.93 17.04 -14.46
C GLU A 401 -14.15 15.99 -13.35
N ASP A 402 -13.07 15.46 -12.78
CA ASP A 402 -13.08 14.41 -11.75
C ASP A 402 -13.12 14.98 -10.32
N GLY A 403 -12.77 16.25 -10.13
CA GLY A 403 -12.92 16.97 -8.87
C GLY A 403 -11.76 17.89 -8.55
N TRP A 404 -11.55 18.13 -7.25
CA TRP A 404 -10.39 18.89 -6.76
C TRP A 404 -9.21 17.96 -6.56
N HIS A 405 -8.06 18.30 -7.14
CA HIS A 405 -6.82 17.53 -7.00
C HIS A 405 -5.64 18.46 -6.69
N GLN A 406 -4.68 17.92 -5.95
CA GLN A 406 -3.44 18.61 -5.62
C GLN A 406 -2.31 18.28 -6.60
N VAL A 407 -1.46 19.26 -6.86
CA VAL A 407 -0.16 19.10 -7.51
C VAL A 407 0.89 19.61 -6.53
N GLY A 408 1.87 18.79 -6.18
CA GLY A 408 2.90 19.13 -5.18
C GLY A 408 2.70 18.41 -3.84
N GLU A 409 3.34 18.92 -2.78
CA GLU A 409 3.38 18.21 -1.49
C GLU A 409 2.05 18.33 -0.73
N PRO A 410 1.50 17.22 -0.17
CA PRO A 410 0.18 17.23 0.47
C PRO A 410 0.03 18.21 1.65
N THR A 411 1.06 18.39 2.48
CA THR A 411 1.04 19.32 3.62
C THR A 411 0.97 20.77 3.14
N GLU A 412 1.69 21.09 2.07
CA GLU A 412 1.62 22.39 1.41
C GLU A 412 0.26 22.63 0.76
N ALA A 413 -0.29 21.64 0.06
CA ALA A 413 -1.63 21.71 -0.51
C ALA A 413 -2.70 21.97 0.57
N ALA A 414 -2.55 21.38 1.76
CA ALA A 414 -3.45 21.63 2.90
C ALA A 414 -3.51 23.12 3.29
N LEU A 415 -2.38 23.83 3.22
CA LEU A 415 -2.33 25.29 3.48
C LEU A 415 -3.05 26.08 2.39
N VAL A 416 -2.89 25.69 1.12
CA VAL A 416 -3.59 26.30 -0.02
C VAL A 416 -5.10 26.14 0.14
N VAL A 417 -5.58 24.93 0.46
CA VAL A 417 -7.00 24.66 0.72
C VAL A 417 -7.52 25.52 1.87
N ALA A 418 -6.75 25.66 2.96
CA ALA A 418 -7.14 26.51 4.08
C ALA A 418 -7.25 27.99 3.67
N ALA A 419 -6.35 28.49 2.81
CA ALA A 419 -6.43 29.84 2.27
C ALA A 419 -7.64 30.01 1.33
N TYR A 420 -7.94 29.02 0.49
CA TYR A 420 -9.11 29.04 -0.41
C TYR A 420 -10.44 29.06 0.35
N LYS A 421 -10.52 28.42 1.54
CA LYS A 421 -11.68 28.53 2.44
C LYS A 421 -11.95 29.96 2.91
N ALA A 422 -10.91 30.80 2.96
CA ALA A 422 -11.01 32.24 3.23
C ALA A 422 -11.12 33.08 1.94
N TRP A 423 -11.38 32.46 0.78
CA TRP A 423 -11.48 33.10 -0.53
C TRP A 423 -10.21 33.87 -0.95
N LEU A 424 -9.04 33.47 -0.43
CA LEU A 424 -7.77 33.99 -0.89
C LEU A 424 -7.38 33.28 -2.18
N SER A 425 -6.97 34.05 -3.20
CA SER A 425 -6.46 33.55 -4.46
C SER A 425 -4.96 33.79 -4.60
N PRO A 426 -4.23 32.96 -5.38
CA PRO A 426 -2.89 33.32 -5.81
C PRO A 426 -2.97 34.63 -6.58
N ASP A 427 -2.15 35.61 -6.23
CA ASP A 427 -2.11 36.89 -6.93
C ASP A 427 -1.25 36.75 -8.20
N ALA A 428 -1.83 37.13 -9.33
CA ALA A 428 -1.18 37.03 -10.64
C ALA A 428 0.00 38.01 -10.78
N GLU A 429 0.06 39.06 -9.95
CA GLU A 429 1.10 40.10 -9.99
C GLU A 429 2.23 39.88 -8.96
N ALA A 430 2.18 38.79 -8.18
CA ALA A 430 3.21 38.51 -7.19
C ALA A 430 4.52 38.07 -7.86
N HIS A 431 5.54 38.92 -7.77
CA HIS A 431 6.88 38.63 -8.27
C HIS A 431 7.77 38.09 -7.14
N THR A 432 8.06 36.79 -7.17
CA THR A 432 9.07 36.17 -6.33
C THR A 432 10.44 36.77 -6.66
N VAL A 433 11.06 37.42 -5.69
CA VAL A 433 12.40 37.99 -5.79
C VAL A 433 13.46 36.90 -5.58
N THR A 434 13.29 36.13 -4.51
CA THR A 434 14.22 35.07 -4.08
C THR A 434 13.45 34.04 -3.25
N GLU A 435 13.93 32.81 -3.23
CA GLU A 435 13.45 31.73 -2.38
C GLU A 435 14.61 31.03 -1.65
N PHE A 436 14.36 30.63 -0.40
CA PHE A 436 15.16 29.67 0.33
C PHE A 436 14.32 28.41 0.60
N SER A 437 14.53 27.38 -0.22
CA SER A 437 13.74 26.15 -0.20
C SER A 437 13.89 25.36 1.11
N PHE A 438 12.93 24.48 1.37
CA PHE A 438 12.99 23.60 2.54
C PHE A 438 14.13 22.58 2.41
N ASN A 439 14.92 22.43 3.47
CA ASN A 439 15.79 21.27 3.65
C ASN A 439 15.80 20.80 5.12
N SER A 440 16.21 19.56 5.36
CA SER A 440 16.18 18.95 6.71
C SER A 440 17.11 19.61 7.72
N LEU A 441 18.16 20.33 7.27
CA LEU A 441 19.10 21.04 8.16
C LEU A 441 18.45 22.31 8.70
N ARG A 442 17.83 23.12 7.82
CA ARG A 442 17.22 24.41 8.19
C ARG A 442 15.78 24.29 8.71
N LYS A 443 15.07 23.21 8.36
CA LYS A 443 13.68 22.88 8.75
C LYS A 443 12.65 24.00 8.51
N ARG A 444 12.89 24.86 7.51
CA ARG A 444 12.04 25.99 7.15
C ARG A 444 12.15 26.32 5.67
N MET A 445 11.18 27.05 5.16
CA MET A 445 11.11 27.56 3.79
C MET A 445 10.76 29.05 3.84
N THR A 446 11.34 29.83 2.94
CA THR A 446 11.10 31.26 2.82
C THR A 446 10.91 31.64 1.36
N VAL A 447 9.85 32.39 1.07
CA VAL A 447 9.62 33.02 -0.23
C VAL A 447 9.59 34.52 -0.02
N ILE A 448 10.39 35.25 -0.80
CA ILE A 448 10.47 36.71 -0.74
C ILE A 448 9.75 37.29 -1.95
N GLU A 449 8.74 38.11 -1.70
CA GLU A 449 7.97 38.78 -2.75
C GLU A 449 8.20 40.30 -2.71
N HIS A 450 8.12 40.94 -3.87
CA HIS A 450 8.01 42.39 -3.95
C HIS A 450 6.54 42.80 -3.85
N ARG A 451 6.22 43.74 -2.94
CA ARG A 451 4.91 44.34 -2.74
C ARG A 451 4.99 45.86 -2.91
N PRO A 452 3.87 46.56 -3.15
CA PRO A 452 3.84 48.02 -3.27
C PRO A 452 4.47 48.73 -2.06
N GLU A 453 4.29 48.18 -0.86
CA GLU A 453 4.84 48.67 0.40
C GLU A 453 6.29 48.24 0.71
N GLY A 454 6.91 47.38 -0.11
CA GLY A 454 8.28 46.90 0.09
C GLY A 454 8.46 45.40 -0.16
N ARG A 455 9.62 44.85 0.21
CA ARG A 455 9.86 43.40 0.12
C ARG A 455 9.31 42.70 1.36
N VAL A 456 8.61 41.59 1.19
CA VAL A 456 8.06 40.80 2.30
C VAL A 456 8.58 39.37 2.19
N ALA A 457 9.14 38.86 3.29
CA ALA A 457 9.51 37.46 3.43
C ALA A 457 8.36 36.69 4.11
N PHE A 458 7.86 35.66 3.42
CA PHE A 458 6.89 34.71 3.95
C PHE A 458 7.61 33.43 4.35
N VAL A 459 7.48 33.04 5.62
CA VAL A 459 8.26 31.95 6.20
C VAL A 459 7.32 30.90 6.78
N LYS A 460 7.61 29.63 6.51
CA LYS A 460 6.98 28.49 7.19
C LYS A 460 8.02 27.48 7.63
N GLY A 461 7.81 26.79 8.74
CA GLY A 461 8.77 25.80 9.22
C GLY A 461 8.39 25.12 10.52
N ALA A 462 9.34 24.36 11.05
CA ALA A 462 9.20 23.71 12.35
C ALA A 462 8.95 24.76 13.45
N PRO A 463 7.95 24.57 14.33
CA PRO A 463 7.55 25.58 15.32
C PRO A 463 8.70 26.09 16.19
N GLU A 464 9.56 25.21 16.67
CA GLU A 464 10.72 25.55 17.49
C GLU A 464 11.71 26.46 16.76
N VAL A 465 11.97 26.20 15.47
CA VAL A 465 12.92 26.96 14.65
C VAL A 465 12.39 28.35 14.33
N ILE A 466 11.10 28.47 14.04
CA ILE A 466 10.47 29.76 13.75
C ILE A 466 10.39 30.61 15.03
N LEU A 467 10.09 30.00 16.18
CA LEU A 467 10.01 30.71 17.46
C LEU A 467 11.36 31.31 17.89
N GLU A 468 12.46 30.57 17.73
CA GLU A 468 13.82 31.04 18.03
C GLU A 468 14.21 32.27 17.20
N ARG A 469 13.68 32.36 15.97
CA ARG A 469 13.97 33.44 15.00
C ARG A 469 12.99 34.60 15.05
N SER A 470 11.96 34.51 15.90
CA SER A 470 10.93 35.53 16.03
C SER A 470 11.22 36.49 17.18
N THR A 471 11.11 37.78 16.90
CA THR A 471 11.22 38.87 17.89
C THR A 471 9.89 39.59 18.10
N ARG A 472 8.95 39.42 17.17
CA ARG A 472 7.63 40.05 17.18
C ARG A 472 6.52 39.03 17.00
N ILE A 473 5.30 39.44 17.32
CA ILE A 473 4.09 38.63 17.17
C ILE A 473 2.94 39.49 16.65
N LEU A 474 2.12 38.93 15.78
CA LEU A 474 0.89 39.56 15.29
C LEU A 474 -0.30 39.09 16.12
N ALA A 475 -0.86 39.97 16.93
CA ALA A 475 -2.05 39.69 17.76
C ALA A 475 -3.16 40.68 17.43
N ASP A 476 -4.36 40.19 17.08
CA ASP A 476 -5.52 41.01 16.72
C ASP A 476 -5.24 42.06 15.62
N GLY A 477 -4.33 41.73 14.69
CA GLY A 477 -3.91 42.62 13.60
C GLY A 477 -2.86 43.66 13.98
N VAL A 478 -2.41 43.69 15.24
CA VAL A 478 -1.36 44.59 15.73
C VAL A 478 -0.07 43.81 15.95
N GLU A 479 1.01 44.31 15.36
CA GLU A 479 2.35 43.77 15.56
C GLU A 479 2.97 44.37 16.83
N ARG A 480 3.45 43.52 17.73
CA ARG A 480 4.13 43.91 18.97
C ARG A 480 5.31 43.00 19.28
N GLU A 481 6.14 43.39 20.24
CA GLU A 481 7.24 42.55 20.72
C GLU A 481 6.72 41.22 21.28
N LEU A 482 7.46 40.15 20.99
CA LEU A 482 7.16 38.80 21.44
C LEU A 482 7.63 38.64 22.89
N SER A 483 6.68 38.55 23.82
CA SER A 483 6.98 38.39 25.25
C SER A 483 7.25 36.93 25.63
N ASP A 484 7.86 36.70 26.79
CA ASP A 484 8.06 35.34 27.32
C ASP A 484 6.74 34.59 27.57
N ALA A 485 5.68 35.32 27.92
CA ALA A 485 4.34 34.74 28.07
C ALA A 485 3.80 34.22 26.72
N ASP A 486 4.04 34.95 25.63
CA ASP A 486 3.66 34.53 24.28
C ASP A 486 4.48 33.32 23.83
N ARG A 487 5.80 33.32 24.08
CA ARG A 487 6.66 32.16 23.80
C ARG A 487 6.14 30.91 24.50
N ALA A 488 5.81 31.03 25.79
CA ALA A 488 5.26 29.92 26.56
C ALA A 488 3.88 29.47 26.04
N ALA A 489 3.00 30.40 25.65
CA ALA A 489 1.69 30.08 25.08
C ALA A 489 1.80 29.36 23.74
N PHE A 490 2.65 29.85 22.84
CA PHE A 490 2.93 29.22 21.55
C PHE A 490 3.50 27.81 21.73
N THR A 491 4.47 27.64 22.63
CA THR A 491 5.06 26.32 22.92
C THR A 491 4.05 25.32 23.45
N ARG A 492 3.16 25.75 24.36
CA ARG A 492 2.05 24.93 24.81
C ARG A 492 1.11 24.55 23.67
N ALA A 493 0.78 25.50 22.79
CA ALA A 493 -0.15 25.28 21.68
C ALA A 493 0.37 24.23 20.69
N TYR A 494 1.59 24.37 20.15
CA TYR A 494 2.10 23.40 19.19
C TYR A 494 2.36 22.04 19.85
N THR A 495 2.76 22.00 21.13
CA THR A 495 2.96 20.74 21.87
C THR A 495 1.63 20.01 22.08
N ALA A 496 0.55 20.73 22.41
CA ALA A 496 -0.79 20.16 22.55
C ALA A 496 -1.35 19.63 21.22
N MET A 497 -1.12 20.37 20.13
CA MET A 497 -1.49 19.93 18.77
C MET A 497 -0.72 18.66 18.37
N ALA A 498 0.59 18.64 18.59
CA ALA A 498 1.43 17.47 18.32
C ALA A 498 1.00 16.26 19.16
N GLY A 499 0.71 16.45 20.45
CA GLY A 499 0.18 15.40 21.34
C GLY A 499 -1.19 14.87 20.91
N SER A 500 -1.94 15.65 20.11
CA SER A 500 -3.21 15.25 19.50
C SER A 500 -3.06 14.60 18.12
N GLY A 501 -1.82 14.29 17.72
CA GLY A 501 -1.45 13.66 16.44
C GLY A 501 -1.49 14.60 15.24
N LEU A 502 -1.52 15.92 15.45
CA LEU A 502 -1.46 16.89 14.36
C LEU A 502 0.00 17.17 14.01
N ARG A 503 0.33 17.15 12.71
CA ARG A 503 1.57 17.71 12.18
C ARG A 503 1.51 19.22 12.31
N THR A 504 2.45 19.80 13.06
CA THR A 504 2.48 21.24 13.32
C THR A 504 3.40 21.98 12.37
N LEU A 505 2.97 23.15 11.90
CA LEU A 505 3.78 24.05 11.09
C LEU A 505 3.56 25.49 11.54
N ALA A 506 4.63 26.20 11.85
CA ALA A 506 4.56 27.61 12.22
C ALA A 506 4.70 28.49 10.99
N LEU A 507 3.97 29.60 11.01
CA LEU A 507 4.03 30.62 9.97
C LEU A 507 4.46 31.95 10.57
N ALA A 508 5.34 32.62 9.85
CA ALA A 508 5.87 33.92 10.21
C ALA A 508 6.08 34.77 8.96
N ARG A 509 6.15 36.09 9.14
CA ARG A 509 6.48 37.02 8.06
C ARG A 509 7.46 38.08 8.54
N ARG A 510 8.10 38.75 7.59
CA ARG A 510 8.92 39.93 7.87
C ARG A 510 8.89 40.90 6.70
N THR A 511 8.59 42.16 6.99
CA THR A 511 8.83 43.26 6.03
C THR A 511 10.32 43.58 6.04
N LEU A 512 10.95 43.50 4.87
CA LEU A 512 12.39 43.63 4.72
C LEU A 512 12.78 45.08 4.42
N PRO A 513 13.84 45.62 5.06
CA PRO A 513 14.46 46.88 4.67
C PRO A 513 14.93 46.84 3.20
N ALA A 514 14.87 47.97 2.50
CA ALA A 514 15.18 48.05 1.08
C ALA A 514 16.64 47.64 0.74
N ASP A 515 17.55 47.89 1.68
CA ASP A 515 19.00 47.67 1.61
C ASP A 515 19.46 46.33 2.22
N ILE A 516 18.54 45.50 2.71
CA ILE A 516 18.94 44.23 3.34
C ILE A 516 19.56 43.28 2.31
N ARG A 517 20.59 42.55 2.76
CA ARG A 517 21.14 41.42 2.01
C ARG A 517 20.09 40.32 1.90
N LEU A 518 19.91 39.78 0.70
CA LEU A 518 18.97 38.68 0.43
C LEU A 518 19.66 37.33 0.60
N ASP A 519 20.20 37.10 1.79
CA ASP A 519 20.73 35.80 2.22
C ASP A 519 19.95 35.25 3.43
N GLU A 520 20.12 33.96 3.70
CA GLU A 520 19.31 33.24 4.70
C GLU A 520 19.43 33.87 6.10
N GLU A 521 20.63 34.26 6.50
CA GLU A 521 20.89 34.79 7.84
C GLU A 521 20.31 36.19 8.01
N ALA A 522 20.44 37.07 7.01
CA ALA A 522 19.89 38.40 7.10
C ALA A 522 18.36 38.40 7.08
N VAL A 523 17.73 37.57 6.24
CA VAL A 523 16.27 37.58 6.02
C VAL A 523 15.51 36.85 7.13
N GLU A 524 16.02 35.70 7.60
CA GLU A 524 15.26 34.75 8.44
C GLU A 524 15.51 34.92 9.94
N ASN A 525 15.79 36.14 10.36
CA ASN A 525 15.86 36.57 11.75
C ASN A 525 14.88 37.73 11.97
N GLU A 526 14.58 38.07 13.22
CA GLU A 526 13.64 39.14 13.57
C GLU A 526 12.25 38.97 12.93
N LEU A 527 11.79 37.73 12.88
CA LEU A 527 10.51 37.40 12.28
C LEU A 527 9.34 37.89 13.15
N THR A 528 8.22 38.19 12.50
CA THR A 528 6.92 38.36 13.14
C THR A 528 6.17 37.05 13.10
N LEU A 529 6.02 36.43 14.27
CA LEU A 529 5.27 35.19 14.46
C LEU A 529 3.78 35.43 14.22
N LEU A 530 3.16 34.62 13.37
CA LEU A 530 1.72 34.70 13.08
C LEU A 530 0.93 33.67 13.87
N GLY A 531 1.40 32.42 13.87
CA GLY A 531 0.71 31.33 14.54
C GLY A 531 1.23 29.95 14.13
N VAL A 532 0.51 28.92 14.55
CA VAL A 532 0.79 27.52 14.22
C VAL A 532 -0.45 26.84 13.67
N VAL A 533 -0.29 26.06 12.62
CA VAL A 533 -1.34 25.21 12.08
C VAL A 533 -1.11 23.76 12.48
N GLY A 534 -2.19 23.05 12.76
CA GLY A 534 -2.25 21.62 13.00
C GLY A 534 -2.90 20.92 11.80
N ILE A 535 -2.10 20.12 11.12
CA ILE A 535 -2.46 19.41 9.89
C ILE A 535 -2.54 17.92 10.19
N ILE A 536 -3.53 17.23 9.65
CA ILE A 536 -3.64 15.79 9.79
C ILE A 536 -4.26 15.19 8.54
N ASP A 537 -3.95 13.94 8.28
CA ASP A 537 -4.72 13.08 7.40
C ASP A 537 -5.96 12.58 8.17
N PRO A 538 -7.17 13.13 7.91
CA PRO A 538 -8.33 12.85 8.73
C PRO A 538 -8.86 11.42 8.51
N PRO A 539 -9.40 10.77 9.56
CA PRO A 539 -10.11 9.52 9.39
C PRO A 539 -11.35 9.73 8.50
N ARG A 540 -11.73 8.70 7.74
CA ARG A 540 -12.98 8.75 6.96
C ARG A 540 -14.20 8.82 7.92
N PRO A 541 -15.23 9.63 7.64
CA PRO A 541 -16.39 9.79 8.52
C PRO A 541 -17.10 8.49 8.93
N GLU A 542 -17.11 7.50 8.04
CA GLU A 542 -17.76 6.20 8.19
C GLU A 542 -16.93 5.18 9.01
N VAL A 543 -15.62 5.39 9.12
CA VAL A 543 -14.69 4.44 9.77
C VAL A 543 -15.00 4.20 11.25
N PRO A 544 -15.29 5.22 12.09
CA PRO A 544 -15.65 4.97 13.48
C PRO A 544 -16.82 3.99 13.66
N ARG A 545 -17.87 4.15 12.84
CA ARG A 545 -19.02 3.25 12.84
C ARG A 545 -18.66 1.85 12.34
N ALA A 546 -17.81 1.75 11.31
CA ALA A 546 -17.36 0.47 10.78
C ALA A 546 -16.50 -0.30 11.80
N VAL A 547 -15.62 0.38 12.55
CA VAL A 547 -14.82 -0.20 13.64
C VAL A 547 -15.72 -0.73 14.76
N GLU A 548 -16.75 0.02 15.15
CA GLU A 548 -17.73 -0.43 16.15
C GLU A 548 -18.49 -1.67 15.66
N LEU A 549 -18.99 -1.66 14.42
CA LEU A 549 -19.71 -2.78 13.83
C LEU A 549 -18.83 -4.04 13.75
N ALA A 550 -17.58 -3.90 13.30
CA ALA A 550 -16.61 -5.00 13.27
C ALA A 550 -16.44 -5.64 14.66
N ARG A 551 -16.25 -4.81 15.70
CA ARG A 551 -16.12 -5.29 17.08
C ARG A 551 -17.37 -5.98 17.58
N SER A 552 -18.56 -5.44 17.30
CA SER A 552 -19.84 -6.07 17.66
C SER A 552 -20.06 -7.43 16.96
N ALA A 553 -19.46 -7.61 15.79
CA ALA A 553 -19.50 -8.83 15.01
C ALA A 553 -18.42 -9.86 15.41
N GLY A 554 -17.65 -9.60 16.47
CA GLY A 554 -16.56 -10.45 16.95
C GLY A 554 -15.27 -10.34 16.13
N ILE A 555 -15.15 -9.32 15.29
CA ILE A 555 -13.98 -9.09 14.44
C ILE A 555 -13.08 -8.06 15.09
N ARG A 556 -11.79 -8.36 15.20
CA ARG A 556 -10.79 -7.45 15.78
C ARG A 556 -10.08 -6.67 14.67
N PRO A 557 -10.29 -5.35 14.53
CA PRO A 557 -9.45 -4.53 13.66
C PRO A 557 -8.07 -4.36 14.31
N LEU A 558 -7.02 -4.54 13.54
CA LEU A 558 -5.62 -4.38 13.95
C LEU A 558 -4.94 -3.40 13.01
N MET A 559 -4.50 -2.24 13.51
CA MET A 559 -3.82 -1.24 12.71
C MET A 559 -2.33 -1.60 12.56
N ILE A 560 -1.85 -1.67 11.32
CA ILE A 560 -0.45 -1.89 10.96
C ILE A 560 -0.02 -0.80 9.98
N THR A 561 0.91 0.08 10.37
CA THR A 561 1.24 1.27 9.55
C THR A 561 2.73 1.60 9.54
N GLY A 562 3.18 2.25 8.47
CA GLY A 562 4.51 2.88 8.37
C GLY A 562 4.66 4.16 9.22
N ASP A 563 3.54 4.76 9.66
CA ASP A 563 3.54 6.01 10.41
C ASP A 563 4.24 5.91 11.78
N ALA A 564 4.60 7.06 12.34
CA ALA A 564 5.09 7.15 13.70
C ALA A 564 4.01 6.74 14.73
N ALA A 565 4.45 6.08 15.81
CA ALA A 565 3.57 5.54 16.84
C ALA A 565 2.60 6.58 17.45
N ALA A 566 3.07 7.82 17.66
CA ALA A 566 2.24 8.89 18.20
C ALA A 566 1.05 9.24 17.27
N THR A 567 1.29 9.32 15.96
CA THR A 567 0.26 9.57 14.95
C THR A 567 -0.73 8.41 14.89
N ALA A 568 -0.22 7.18 14.85
CA ALA A 568 -1.05 5.98 14.81
C ALA A 568 -1.98 5.88 16.04
N LEU A 569 -1.45 6.12 17.25
CA LEU A 569 -2.25 6.13 18.49
C LEU A 569 -3.31 7.24 18.49
N ALA A 570 -2.98 8.43 17.97
CA ALA A 570 -3.93 9.53 17.88
C ALA A 570 -5.09 9.21 16.92
N ILE A 571 -4.80 8.60 15.76
CA ILE A 571 -5.83 8.14 14.81
C ILE A 571 -6.67 7.02 15.43
N ALA A 572 -6.03 6.02 16.04
CA ALA A 572 -6.71 4.91 16.72
C ALA A 572 -7.75 5.40 17.74
N ARG A 573 -7.39 6.39 18.58
CA ARG A 573 -8.32 7.01 19.54
C ARG A 573 -9.51 7.70 18.85
N ARG A 574 -9.27 8.42 17.75
CA ARG A 574 -10.34 9.15 17.02
C ARG A 574 -11.33 8.21 16.34
N ILE A 575 -10.90 7.04 15.89
CA ILE A 575 -11.76 6.05 15.24
C ILE A 575 -12.38 5.04 16.23
N GLY A 576 -12.13 5.18 17.53
CA GLY A 576 -12.65 4.26 18.55
C GLY A 576 -11.95 2.88 18.57
N LEU A 577 -10.75 2.78 18.00
CA LEU A 577 -9.94 1.57 18.05
C LEU A 577 -9.33 1.44 19.44
N ARG A 578 -9.66 0.33 20.13
CA ARG A 578 -9.10 0.04 21.45
C ARG A 578 -7.65 -0.41 21.28
N VAL A 579 -6.72 0.40 21.78
CA VAL A 579 -5.28 0.12 21.74
C VAL A 579 -4.67 0.51 23.08
N ASP A 580 -4.02 -0.46 23.72
CA ASP A 580 -3.31 -0.29 24.98
C ASP A 580 -1.87 0.15 24.74
N ARG A 581 -1.24 -0.33 23.65
CA ARG A 581 0.17 -0.08 23.33
C ARG A 581 0.44 -0.05 21.83
N ALA A 582 1.35 0.83 21.40
CA ALA A 582 1.95 0.77 20.06
C ALA A 582 3.32 0.07 20.12
N ILE A 583 3.55 -0.91 19.25
CA ILE A 583 4.83 -1.59 19.07
C ILE A 583 5.45 -1.09 17.77
N THR A 584 6.71 -0.66 17.83
CA THR A 584 7.41 -0.17 16.62
C THR A 584 8.04 -1.34 15.86
N GLY A 585 8.29 -1.19 14.55
CA GLY A 585 8.98 -2.22 13.75
C GLY A 585 10.31 -2.66 14.37
N ARG A 586 11.13 -1.71 14.84
CA ARG A 586 12.38 -1.99 15.55
C ARG A 586 12.18 -2.82 16.82
N GLU A 587 11.11 -2.55 17.57
CA GLU A 587 10.79 -3.35 18.75
C GLU A 587 10.32 -4.75 18.35
N LEU A 588 9.47 -4.85 17.31
CA LEU A 588 9.00 -6.12 16.76
C LEU A 588 10.15 -7.03 16.33
N ASP A 589 11.18 -6.47 15.70
CA ASP A 589 12.38 -7.19 15.26
C ASP A 589 13.17 -7.82 16.42
N THR A 590 13.02 -7.27 17.63
CA THR A 590 13.69 -7.80 18.84
C THR A 590 12.85 -8.83 19.61
N LEU A 591 11.53 -8.88 19.37
CA LEU A 591 10.65 -9.86 20.00
C LEU A 591 10.82 -11.22 19.34
N ASP A 592 10.87 -12.28 20.13
CA ASP A 592 10.69 -13.64 19.63
C ASP A 592 9.21 -13.92 19.30
N ASP A 593 8.93 -15.05 18.65
CA ASP A 593 7.58 -15.37 18.18
C ASP A 593 6.60 -15.60 19.34
N ASP A 594 7.05 -16.14 20.48
CA ASP A 594 6.19 -16.38 21.64
C ASP A 594 5.80 -15.07 22.34
N ALA A 595 6.74 -14.14 22.53
CA ALA A 595 6.44 -12.82 23.07
C ALA A 595 5.55 -12.02 22.11
N LEU A 596 5.77 -12.15 20.81
CA LEU A 596 4.93 -11.49 19.80
C LEU A 596 3.50 -12.09 19.78
N LYS A 597 3.35 -13.42 19.92
CA LYS A 597 2.03 -14.07 20.08
C LYS A 597 1.29 -13.56 21.32
N GLN A 598 1.98 -13.40 22.45
CA GLN A 598 1.38 -12.81 23.66
C GLN A 598 0.93 -11.36 23.43
N ALA A 599 1.74 -10.56 22.74
CA ALA A 599 1.36 -9.19 22.38
C ALA A 599 0.15 -9.17 21.42
N LEU A 600 0.11 -10.08 20.44
CA LEU A 600 -0.98 -10.24 19.49
C LEU A 600 -2.29 -10.72 20.12
N ALA A 601 -2.26 -11.32 21.32
CA ALA A 601 -3.48 -11.62 22.07
C ALA A 601 -4.10 -10.36 22.73
N GLY A 602 -3.32 -9.29 22.90
CA GLY A 602 -3.76 -8.02 23.48
C GLY A 602 -4.29 -7.01 22.45
N HIS A 603 -4.54 -5.79 22.93
CA HIS A 603 -4.93 -4.65 22.09
C HIS A 603 -3.70 -3.81 21.73
N VAL A 604 -2.98 -4.23 20.69
CA VAL A 604 -1.80 -3.53 20.19
C VAL A 604 -2.06 -2.88 18.83
N LEU A 605 -1.25 -1.89 18.46
CA LEU A 605 -1.07 -1.46 17.08
C LEU A 605 0.41 -1.53 16.71
N PHE A 606 0.70 -1.65 15.42
CA PHE A 606 2.07 -1.69 14.91
C PHE A 606 2.39 -0.46 14.07
N ALA A 607 3.54 0.17 14.35
CA ALA A 607 3.97 1.42 13.74
C ALA A 607 5.39 1.30 13.16
N ARG A 608 5.72 2.06 12.12
CA ARG A 608 7.01 1.96 11.38
C ARG A 608 7.36 0.52 10.96
N THR A 609 6.37 -0.23 10.47
CA THR A 609 6.56 -1.64 10.09
C THR A 609 7.15 -1.81 8.70
N THR A 610 7.97 -2.83 8.51
CA THR A 610 8.48 -3.30 7.21
C THR A 610 7.55 -4.36 6.58
N PRO A 611 7.70 -4.67 5.27
CA PRO A 611 6.99 -5.80 4.64
C PRO A 611 7.15 -7.13 5.41
N ALA A 612 8.37 -7.41 5.88
CA ALA A 612 8.67 -8.62 6.66
C ALA A 612 7.92 -8.63 8.01
N ASN A 613 7.80 -7.47 8.67
CA ASN A 613 6.99 -7.37 9.88
C ASN A 613 5.51 -7.66 9.61
N LYS A 614 4.94 -7.11 8.52
CA LYS A 614 3.54 -7.36 8.12
C LYS A 614 3.31 -8.86 7.89
N LEU A 615 4.19 -9.52 7.14
CA LEU A 615 4.14 -10.96 6.88
C LEU A 615 4.22 -11.80 8.17
N ARG A 616 5.15 -11.44 9.07
CA ARG A 616 5.32 -12.13 10.36
C ARG A 616 4.09 -11.98 11.24
N ILE A 617 3.49 -10.79 11.33
CA ILE A 617 2.25 -10.55 12.08
C ILE A 617 1.12 -11.45 11.56
N VAL A 618 0.88 -11.46 10.25
CA VAL A 618 -0.17 -12.28 9.63
C VAL A 618 0.07 -13.77 9.92
N THR A 619 1.30 -14.24 9.77
CA THR A 619 1.66 -15.65 10.00
C THR A 619 1.39 -16.07 11.45
N LEU A 620 1.79 -15.26 12.44
CA LEU A 620 1.59 -15.60 13.85
C LEU A 620 0.12 -15.52 14.28
N LEU A 621 -0.67 -14.63 13.67
CA LEU A 621 -2.13 -14.60 13.89
C LEU A 621 -2.79 -15.90 13.37
N GLN A 622 -2.39 -16.38 12.19
CA GLN A 622 -2.86 -17.67 11.67
C GLN A 622 -2.45 -18.84 12.58
N GLU A 623 -1.22 -18.83 13.11
CA GLU A 623 -0.78 -19.85 14.09
C GLU A 623 -1.57 -19.82 15.41
N LEU A 624 -2.14 -18.66 15.77
CA LEU A 624 -3.07 -18.52 16.90
C LEU A 624 -4.50 -18.97 16.57
N GLY A 625 -4.75 -19.44 15.34
CA GLY A 625 -6.05 -19.92 14.88
C GLY A 625 -7.02 -18.81 14.43
N GLU A 626 -6.53 -17.60 14.20
CA GLU A 626 -7.32 -16.49 13.68
C GLU A 626 -7.50 -16.63 12.16
N VAL A 627 -8.67 -16.25 11.63
CA VAL A 627 -8.87 -16.07 10.19
C VAL A 627 -8.56 -14.62 9.86
N VAL A 628 -7.45 -14.40 9.17
CA VAL A 628 -6.83 -13.10 8.99
C VAL A 628 -7.21 -12.50 7.64
N ALA A 629 -7.89 -11.36 7.69
CA ALA A 629 -8.01 -10.46 6.55
C ALA A 629 -6.89 -9.41 6.61
N MET A 630 -6.17 -9.19 5.51
CA MET A 630 -5.14 -8.15 5.41
C MET A 630 -5.54 -7.15 4.34
N THR A 631 -5.48 -5.85 4.64
CA THR A 631 -5.63 -4.79 3.65
C THR A 631 -4.28 -4.20 3.26
N GLY A 632 -4.13 -3.80 2.00
CA GLY A 632 -2.94 -3.10 1.54
C GLY A 632 -3.15 -2.40 0.21
N ASP A 633 -2.29 -1.43 -0.09
CA ASP A 633 -2.30 -0.68 -1.33
C ASP A 633 -0.93 -0.70 -2.02
N GLY A 634 0.14 -0.78 -1.24
CA GLY A 634 1.50 -0.81 -1.74
C GLY A 634 2.03 -2.22 -2.03
N VAL A 635 3.20 -2.25 -2.66
CA VAL A 635 3.93 -3.47 -3.02
C VAL A 635 4.49 -4.12 -1.77
N ASN A 636 4.89 -3.30 -0.79
CA ASN A 636 5.22 -3.71 0.57
C ASN A 636 4.17 -4.59 1.25
N ASP A 637 2.90 -4.48 0.85
CA ASP A 637 1.81 -5.29 1.40
C ASP A 637 1.62 -6.62 0.69
N ALA A 638 2.14 -6.77 -0.53
CA ALA A 638 1.90 -7.95 -1.36
C ALA A 638 2.23 -9.29 -0.67
N PRO A 639 3.33 -9.44 0.10
CA PRO A 639 3.61 -10.68 0.82
C PRO A 639 2.56 -10.98 1.89
N ALA A 640 2.18 -9.97 2.68
CA ALA A 640 1.19 -10.11 3.74
C ALA A 640 -0.23 -10.33 3.18
N LEU A 641 -0.58 -9.65 2.08
CA LEU A 641 -1.81 -9.85 1.34
C LEU A 641 -1.94 -11.27 0.81
N LYS A 642 -0.86 -11.82 0.25
CA LYS A 642 -0.85 -13.18 -0.29
C LYS A 642 -0.87 -14.25 0.80
N LYS A 643 -0.28 -13.97 1.98
CA LYS A 643 -0.23 -14.88 3.12
C LYS A 643 -1.52 -14.92 3.93
N ALA A 644 -2.24 -13.80 4.01
CA ALA A 644 -3.51 -13.72 4.70
C ALA A 644 -4.54 -14.70 4.12
N ASP A 645 -5.46 -15.17 4.96
CA ASP A 645 -6.58 -16.01 4.52
C ASP A 645 -7.44 -15.26 3.48
N ILE A 646 -7.51 -13.93 3.62
CA ILE A 646 -8.02 -13.05 2.58
C ILE A 646 -7.19 -11.78 2.43
N GLY A 647 -6.56 -11.62 1.27
CA GLY A 647 -5.90 -10.38 0.87
C GLY A 647 -6.89 -9.39 0.25
N ILE A 648 -6.85 -8.12 0.70
CA ILE A 648 -7.74 -7.04 0.28
C ILE A 648 -6.91 -5.88 -0.26
N ALA A 649 -6.93 -5.66 -1.57
CA ALA A 649 -6.25 -4.53 -2.21
C ALA A 649 -7.16 -3.30 -2.34
N MET A 650 -6.56 -2.12 -2.27
CA MET A 650 -7.22 -0.86 -2.65
C MET A 650 -7.38 -0.77 -4.17
N GLY A 651 -8.54 -0.32 -4.65
CA GLY A 651 -8.91 -0.24 -6.06
C GLY A 651 -8.44 1.03 -6.75
N LEU A 652 -8.54 2.18 -6.08
CA LEU A 652 -8.13 3.47 -6.64
C LEU A 652 -6.61 3.62 -6.49
N ARG A 653 -6.09 3.44 -5.28
CA ARG A 653 -4.67 3.68 -4.94
C ARG A 653 -3.79 2.44 -5.01
N GLY A 654 -4.38 1.25 -4.98
CA GLY A 654 -3.58 0.03 -4.94
C GLY A 654 -2.76 -0.16 -6.21
N THR A 655 -1.49 -0.51 -6.00
CA THR A 655 -0.58 -0.89 -7.07
C THR A 655 -1.07 -2.16 -7.77
N ASP A 656 -0.71 -2.35 -9.04
CA ASP A 656 -1.07 -3.56 -9.78
C ASP A 656 -0.54 -4.84 -9.11
N VAL A 657 0.56 -4.72 -8.35
CA VAL A 657 1.13 -5.84 -7.57
C VAL A 657 0.29 -6.14 -6.35
N ALA A 658 -0.14 -5.12 -5.58
CA ALA A 658 -1.06 -5.32 -4.46
C ALA A 658 -2.38 -5.95 -4.94
N LYS A 659 -2.98 -5.38 -5.99
CA LYS A 659 -4.19 -5.92 -6.64
C LYS A 659 -3.99 -7.34 -7.18
N GLY A 660 -2.80 -7.63 -7.69
CA GLY A 660 -2.39 -8.94 -8.20
C GLY A 660 -2.16 -9.99 -7.11
N ALA A 661 -1.75 -9.58 -5.91
CA ALA A 661 -1.55 -10.44 -4.75
C ALA A 661 -2.83 -10.70 -3.95
N ALA A 662 -3.77 -9.75 -3.95
CA ALA A 662 -5.02 -9.83 -3.19
C ALA A 662 -6.09 -10.72 -3.82
N ASP A 663 -7.00 -11.23 -2.99
CA ASP A 663 -8.18 -12.01 -3.41
C ASP A 663 -9.40 -11.12 -3.65
N MET A 664 -9.42 -9.93 -3.05
CA MET A 664 -10.47 -8.93 -3.17
C MET A 664 -9.88 -7.55 -3.46
N VAL A 665 -10.60 -6.73 -4.24
CA VAL A 665 -10.26 -5.34 -4.53
C VAL A 665 -11.42 -4.44 -4.10
N LEU A 666 -11.15 -3.44 -3.27
CA LEU A 666 -12.12 -2.43 -2.86
C LEU A 666 -12.15 -1.28 -3.87
N THR A 667 -13.24 -1.13 -4.61
CA THR A 667 -13.35 -0.11 -5.67
C THR A 667 -13.38 1.33 -5.16
N ASP A 668 -13.49 1.55 -3.85
CA ASP A 668 -13.54 2.87 -3.22
C ASP A 668 -12.55 3.08 -2.06
N ASP A 669 -11.62 2.15 -1.87
CA ASP A 669 -10.58 2.20 -0.85
C ASP A 669 -11.11 2.41 0.59
N ASN A 670 -12.31 1.91 0.87
CA ASN A 670 -13.02 2.20 2.11
C ASN A 670 -13.10 0.99 3.05
N PHE A 671 -12.59 1.14 4.27
CA PHE A 671 -12.72 0.12 5.31
C PHE A 671 -14.18 -0.28 5.59
N ALA A 672 -15.14 0.64 5.49
CA ALA A 672 -16.55 0.32 5.70
C ALA A 672 -17.09 -0.68 4.66
N SER A 673 -16.57 -0.67 3.44
CA SER A 673 -16.91 -1.62 2.38
C SER A 673 -16.48 -3.05 2.74
N ILE A 674 -15.38 -3.21 3.48
CA ILE A 674 -14.94 -4.52 4.00
C ILE A 674 -16.01 -5.07 4.94
N ILE A 675 -16.48 -4.27 5.89
CA ILE A 675 -17.47 -4.73 6.87
C ILE A 675 -18.80 -5.06 6.19
N GLY A 676 -19.22 -4.27 5.20
CA GLY A 676 -20.39 -4.59 4.38
C GLY A 676 -20.22 -5.86 3.54
N ALA A 677 -19.00 -6.17 3.09
CA ALA A 677 -18.70 -7.40 2.38
C ALA A 677 -18.64 -8.62 3.33
N VAL A 678 -18.15 -8.46 4.56
CA VAL A 678 -18.23 -9.49 5.60
C VAL A 678 -19.69 -9.85 5.92
N GLU A 679 -20.58 -8.85 6.00
CA GLU A 679 -22.02 -9.07 6.20
C GLU A 679 -22.61 -9.99 5.11
N GLU A 680 -22.32 -9.71 3.83
CA GLU A 680 -22.75 -10.58 2.73
C GLU A 680 -22.05 -11.94 2.77
N GLY A 681 -20.78 -12.00 3.16
CA GLY A 681 -20.01 -13.25 3.25
C GLY A 681 -20.53 -14.19 4.32
N ARG A 682 -21.06 -13.66 5.44
CA ARG A 682 -21.74 -14.44 6.49
C ARG A 682 -23.16 -14.85 6.13
N ARG A 683 -23.79 -14.13 5.19
CA ARG A 683 -25.16 -14.40 4.73
C ARG A 683 -25.23 -15.57 3.76
N GLN A 684 -24.21 -15.72 2.93
CA GLN A 684 -24.02 -16.87 2.03
C GLN A 684 -23.54 -18.08 2.82
#